data_AF-A0A6A4PUD4-F1
#
_entry.id   AF-A0A6A4PUD4-F1
#
_cell.length_a   1.000
_cell.length_b   1.000
_cell.length_c   1.000
_cell.angle_alpha   90.00
_cell.angle_beta   90.00
_cell.angle_gamma   90.00
#
_symmetry.space_group_name_H-M   'P 1'
#
loop_
_entity.id
_entity.type
_entity.pdbx_description
1 polymer ?
#
loop_
_entity_poly.entity_id
_entity_poly.type
_entity_poly.pdbx_seq_one_letter_code
_entity_poly.pdbx_strand_id
1 'polypeptide(L)'
;MKFPNSTIHFLLLLFFFSLLHRPIFAMKKSYVVYFGSHSHDPQLSSIDFNQVIESHYEFLGSFLGSSNAAKESIFYSYTRHINGFAATFEEGVAAEIAKHPKVISVFLNNGKKLHTTRSWEFMGIEHDYGVMPSTSIWKKARYGEGVIIGNLDTGVWPESKSFSEEGLGPIPSKWKGICDNGADSGFHCNRKLIGARYFNKGYASITGPLNSSFDSPRDNEGHGSHTLSTAGGNMVPRVSVYGQGYGTAKGGSPKSHVAAYKVCWPPINGDECFDADILAAFDMAIHDGVDVLSLSLGGSSTDFFNDSVAIGTFHAAMHGIVVICSAGNSGPADATAENLAPWYITVGASTMDREFPSYVVLGNNITLQGESLSSARLPHKLYPLIKATDAKLPSATAADAVLCQNGTLDPTKVNGKIVVCLRGINARVDKGEQALLAGAVGMVLANDKASGNEILADPHVLAASHVNFTNGVTVFSYINSTKFPVAYITHPKTKLNTKPAPVMAAFSSKGPNTIIPEILKPDITAPGVSVIAAYTEAEGPTNQDFDKRRIPYNSISGTSMSCPHISGIVGLLKALYPSWSPAAIKSAIMTTATTLDNDAEPLLNATDGKATPFSYGAGHARPNSAMDPGLVYDSTINDYLNFLCALGYNGTQISIFSESPYNCPKKFSVLNLNYPSITVPHLSRSVKVKRTLKNVGPPATYIVHVQNPIGITISVNPSILEFKHVGEEKSFKVTLVAKKGKTTNNYVFGKLTWSDSKHYVRSPIVVKAL
;
A
#
# COMPACT_ATOMS: atom_id res chain seq x y z
N MET A 1 79.14 19.47 41.07
CA MET A 1 78.51 20.75 40.70
C MET A 1 77.08 20.74 41.25
N LYS A 2 76.73 21.77 42.05
CA LYS A 2 75.43 22.50 42.17
C LYS A 2 74.33 22.13 41.13
N PHE A 3 73.01 22.17 41.35
CA PHE A 3 72.11 22.92 42.27
C PHE A 3 70.65 22.36 42.11
N PRO A 4 69.56 22.91 42.74
CA PRO A 4 68.40 22.17 43.26
C PRO A 4 67.01 22.67 42.75
N ASN A 5 65.93 22.28 43.44
CA ASN A 5 64.65 23.01 43.65
C ASN A 5 63.77 23.45 42.46
N SER A 6 62.66 22.72 42.26
CA SER A 6 61.45 23.24 41.56
C SER A 6 60.14 22.62 42.08
N THR A 7 60.22 21.50 42.79
CA THR A 7 59.07 20.62 43.06
C THR A 7 58.08 21.16 44.10
N ILE A 8 58.53 21.94 45.07
CA ILE A 8 57.70 22.36 46.21
C ILE A 8 56.70 23.47 45.83
N HIS A 9 57.07 24.37 44.91
CA HIS A 9 56.14 25.40 44.42
C HIS A 9 55.05 24.83 43.50
N PHE A 10 55.36 23.73 42.81
CA PHE A 10 54.41 23.01 41.98
C PHE A 10 53.29 22.37 42.81
N LEU A 11 53.62 21.85 44.00
CA LEU A 11 52.66 21.21 44.91
C LEU A 11 51.60 22.17 45.46
N LEU A 12 51.94 23.44 45.68
CA LEU A 12 51.01 24.46 46.19
C LEU A 12 50.01 24.97 45.14
N LEU A 13 50.43 25.02 43.86
CA LEU A 13 49.57 25.40 42.73
C LEU A 13 48.55 24.30 42.38
N LEU A 14 48.95 23.04 42.54
CA LEU A 14 48.05 21.89 42.35
C LEU A 14 46.92 21.87 43.39
N PHE A 15 47.20 22.24 44.63
CA PHE A 15 46.23 22.20 45.73
C PHE A 15 45.10 23.25 45.58
N PHE A 16 45.37 24.38 44.93
CA PHE A 16 44.36 25.41 44.64
C PHE A 16 43.44 25.03 43.47
N PHE A 17 43.90 24.20 42.53
CA PHE A 17 43.09 23.75 41.39
C PHE A 17 42.05 22.67 41.77
N SER A 18 42.31 21.89 42.83
CA SER A 18 41.39 20.85 43.30
C SER A 18 40.11 21.37 43.95
N LEU A 19 40.06 22.66 44.35
CA LEU A 19 38.91 23.24 45.05
C LEU A 19 37.80 23.80 44.11
N LEU A 20 37.97 23.70 42.78
CA LEU A 20 37.07 24.33 41.78
C LEU A 20 36.33 23.36 40.84
N HIS A 21 36.48 22.04 40.94
CA HIS A 21 35.75 21.09 40.08
C HIS A 21 34.59 20.41 40.83
N ARG A 22 33.34 20.64 40.41
CA ARG A 22 32.19 19.83 40.84
C ARG A 22 32.27 18.43 40.20
N PRO A 23 31.93 17.34 40.92
CA PRO A 23 31.97 15.99 40.38
C PRO A 23 30.83 15.79 39.36
N ILE A 24 31.19 15.37 38.16
CA ILE A 24 30.27 14.86 37.14
C ILE A 24 29.80 13.48 37.64
N PHE A 25 28.55 13.35 38.09
CA PHE A 25 27.98 12.04 38.35
C PHE A 25 27.87 11.27 37.02
N ALA A 26 28.66 10.20 36.88
CA ALA A 26 28.65 9.36 35.69
C ALA A 26 27.29 8.65 35.57
N MET A 27 26.60 8.89 34.47
CA MET A 27 25.27 8.32 34.23
C MET A 27 25.39 6.84 33.88
N LYS A 28 24.85 5.96 34.75
CA LYS A 28 24.75 4.53 34.44
C LYS A 28 23.73 4.31 33.32
N LYS A 29 24.10 3.55 32.30
CA LYS A 29 23.23 3.14 31.18
C LYS A 29 23.21 1.62 31.08
N SER A 30 22.20 1.07 30.41
CA SER A 30 22.12 -0.37 30.16
C SER A 30 22.91 -0.73 28.91
N TYR A 31 23.78 -1.72 28.99
CA TYR A 31 24.65 -2.19 27.92
C TYR A 31 24.52 -3.69 27.72
N VAL A 32 24.78 -4.14 26.50
CA VAL A 32 25.01 -5.53 26.14
C VAL A 32 26.50 -5.72 25.90
N VAL A 33 27.11 -6.67 26.61
CA VAL A 33 28.51 -7.09 26.44
C VAL A 33 28.49 -8.45 25.75
N TYR A 34 29.11 -8.52 24.57
CA TYR A 34 29.07 -9.69 23.70
C TYR A 34 30.47 -10.27 23.50
N PHE A 35 30.65 -11.55 23.83
CA PHE A 35 31.92 -12.29 23.73
C PHE A 35 31.98 -13.26 22.54
N GLY A 36 30.86 -13.44 21.81
CA GLY A 36 30.77 -14.41 20.71
C GLY A 36 29.81 -15.56 21.03
N SER A 37 30.07 -16.74 20.48
CA SER A 37 29.34 -17.97 20.81
C SER A 37 30.05 -18.73 21.91
N HIS A 38 29.30 -19.49 22.71
CA HIS A 38 29.90 -20.50 23.61
C HIS A 38 30.51 -21.63 22.79
N SER A 39 31.66 -22.16 23.22
CA SER A 39 32.37 -23.27 22.55
C SER A 39 32.11 -24.64 23.20
N HIS A 40 30.99 -24.78 23.92
CA HIS A 40 30.64 -25.99 24.69
C HIS A 40 29.74 -26.95 23.90
N ASP A 41 29.74 -28.23 24.29
CA ASP A 41 28.99 -29.34 23.66
C ASP A 41 27.45 -29.14 23.80
N PRO A 42 26.62 -29.43 22.78
CA PRO A 42 25.16 -29.23 22.79
C PRO A 42 24.34 -29.90 23.91
N GLN A 43 24.91 -30.82 24.71
CA GLN A 43 24.21 -31.42 25.88
C GLN A 43 24.67 -30.80 27.21
N LEU A 44 24.19 -29.59 27.52
CA LEU A 44 24.50 -28.90 28.77
C LEU A 44 23.49 -29.19 29.89
N SER A 45 24.00 -29.42 31.09
CA SER A 45 23.24 -29.58 32.33
C SER A 45 22.95 -28.22 33.00
N SER A 46 22.10 -28.19 34.03
CA SER A 46 21.83 -26.98 34.83
C SER A 46 23.08 -26.44 35.55
N ILE A 47 24.05 -27.31 35.85
CA ILE A 47 25.32 -26.94 36.50
C ILE A 47 26.20 -26.13 35.53
N ASP A 48 26.21 -26.49 34.25
CA ASP A 48 27.03 -25.81 33.22
C ASP A 48 26.52 -24.39 32.96
N PHE A 49 25.20 -24.18 32.97
CA PHE A 49 24.62 -22.84 32.86
C PHE A 49 24.98 -21.94 34.06
N ASN A 50 25.06 -22.51 35.27
CA ASN A 50 25.47 -21.76 36.47
C ASN A 50 26.94 -21.35 36.41
N GLN A 51 27.82 -22.21 35.90
CA GLN A 51 29.24 -21.87 35.71
C GLN A 51 29.41 -20.72 34.71
N VAL A 52 28.64 -20.71 33.62
CA VAL A 52 28.64 -19.59 32.66
C VAL A 52 28.15 -18.30 33.32
N ILE A 53 27.09 -18.37 34.12
CA ILE A 53 26.55 -17.22 34.86
C ILE A 53 27.60 -16.65 35.83
N GLU A 54 28.26 -17.50 36.62
CA GLU A 54 29.33 -17.06 37.53
C GLU A 54 30.51 -16.47 36.76
N SER A 55 30.87 -17.02 35.58
CA SER A 55 31.93 -16.44 34.74
C SER A 55 31.60 -15.02 34.24
N HIS A 56 30.31 -14.73 33.97
CA HIS A 56 29.85 -13.39 33.62
C HIS A 56 29.93 -12.43 34.82
N TYR A 57 29.58 -12.90 36.02
CA TYR A 57 29.68 -12.11 37.25
C TYR A 57 31.13 -11.82 37.61
N GLU A 58 32.03 -12.80 37.49
CA GLU A 58 33.46 -12.61 37.68
C GLU A 58 34.04 -11.62 36.66
N PHE A 59 33.66 -11.77 35.38
CA PHE A 59 34.12 -10.87 34.33
C PHE A 59 33.67 -9.43 34.59
N LEU A 60 32.37 -9.16 34.80
CA LEU A 60 31.94 -7.79 35.07
C LEU A 60 32.49 -7.29 36.43
N GLY A 61 32.60 -8.19 37.41
CA GLY A 61 33.17 -7.93 38.72
C GLY A 61 34.62 -7.45 38.68
N SER A 62 35.43 -7.89 37.70
CA SER A 62 36.81 -7.41 37.53
C SER A 62 36.88 -5.94 37.10
N PHE A 63 35.83 -5.40 36.48
CA PHE A 63 35.75 -3.99 36.09
C PHE A 63 35.00 -3.13 37.13
N LEU A 64 34.06 -3.73 37.87
CA LEU A 64 33.31 -3.03 38.92
C LEU A 64 33.95 -3.13 40.31
N GLY A 65 34.97 -3.97 40.49
CA GLY A 65 35.68 -4.20 41.76
C GLY A 65 34.92 -5.06 42.77
N SER A 66 33.76 -5.62 42.41
CA SER A 66 32.95 -6.47 43.29
C SER A 66 32.05 -7.43 42.51
N SER A 67 32.09 -8.72 42.88
CA SER A 67 31.17 -9.74 42.33
C SER A 67 29.70 -9.46 42.70
N ASN A 68 29.42 -9.00 43.93
CA ASN A 68 28.05 -8.64 44.34
C ASN A 68 27.48 -7.48 43.50
N ALA A 69 28.24 -6.41 43.28
CA ALA A 69 27.88 -5.33 42.36
C ALA A 69 27.64 -5.84 40.92
N ALA A 70 28.41 -6.82 40.44
CA ALA A 70 28.17 -7.44 39.14
C ALA A 70 26.86 -8.24 39.10
N LYS A 71 26.53 -8.98 40.17
CA LYS A 71 25.25 -9.70 40.33
C LYS A 71 24.06 -8.74 40.34
N GLU A 72 24.19 -7.59 40.99
CA GLU A 72 23.16 -6.55 41.02
C GLU A 72 23.04 -5.80 39.69
N SER A 73 24.14 -5.63 38.95
CA SER A 73 24.17 -4.93 37.67
C SER A 73 23.70 -5.79 36.49
N ILE A 74 23.98 -7.10 36.49
CA ILE A 74 23.60 -8.03 35.41
C ILE A 74 22.16 -8.47 35.60
N PHE A 75 21.32 -8.15 34.62
CA PHE A 75 19.90 -8.56 34.62
C PHE A 75 19.61 -9.66 33.61
N TYR A 76 20.53 -9.95 32.68
CA TYR A 76 20.49 -11.17 31.85
C TYR A 76 21.90 -11.72 31.60
N SER A 77 22.07 -13.02 31.79
CA SER A 77 23.23 -13.80 31.31
C SER A 77 22.80 -14.72 30.19
N TYR A 78 23.47 -14.64 29.03
CA TYR A 78 23.20 -15.50 27.89
C TYR A 78 24.09 -16.75 27.99
N THR A 79 23.48 -17.89 28.30
CA THR A 79 24.23 -19.09 28.75
C THR A 79 24.25 -20.24 27.76
N ARG A 80 23.48 -20.15 26.68
CA ARG A 80 23.21 -21.30 25.78
C ARG A 80 24.03 -21.25 24.49
N HIS A 81 23.73 -20.30 23.60
CA HIS A 81 24.34 -20.24 22.26
C HIS A 81 25.09 -18.92 22.01
N ILE A 82 24.75 -17.90 22.79
CA ILE A 82 25.33 -16.56 22.75
C ILE A 82 26.11 -16.43 24.06
N ASN A 83 27.39 -16.07 24.00
CA ASN A 83 28.21 -15.75 25.14
C ASN A 83 28.21 -14.23 25.36
N GLY A 84 27.69 -13.80 26.50
CA GLY A 84 27.50 -12.40 26.82
C GLY A 84 26.47 -12.18 27.90
N PHE A 85 26.32 -10.92 28.31
CA PHE A 85 25.32 -10.52 29.30
C PHE A 85 24.81 -9.10 29.04
N ALA A 86 23.67 -8.78 29.63
CA ALA A 86 23.12 -7.42 29.68
C ALA A 86 23.16 -6.90 31.12
N ALA A 87 23.71 -5.70 31.29
CA ALA A 87 23.93 -5.11 32.60
C ALA A 87 23.88 -3.59 32.58
N THR A 88 23.67 -2.99 33.76
CA THR A 88 23.63 -1.54 33.94
C THR A 88 24.89 -1.05 34.66
N PHE A 89 25.70 -0.25 33.96
CA PHE A 89 26.95 0.31 34.47
C PHE A 89 27.33 1.61 33.74
N GLU A 90 28.42 2.25 34.15
CA GLU A 90 28.85 3.56 33.64
C GLU A 90 29.52 3.49 32.28
N GLU A 91 29.41 4.56 31.50
CA GLU A 91 29.95 4.63 30.14
C GLU A 91 31.48 4.46 30.07
N GLY A 92 32.22 4.94 31.08
CA GLY A 92 33.66 4.70 31.20
C GLY A 92 34.00 3.21 31.38
N VAL A 93 33.21 2.49 32.18
CA VAL A 93 33.33 1.04 32.34
C VAL A 93 33.02 0.33 31.02
N ALA A 94 32.00 0.77 30.27
CA ALA A 94 31.69 0.24 28.94
C ALA A 94 32.85 0.38 27.95
N ALA A 95 33.52 1.53 27.95
CA ALA A 95 34.66 1.80 27.08
C ALA A 95 35.88 0.94 27.42
N GLU A 96 36.13 0.67 28.71
CA GLU A 96 37.22 -0.22 29.13
C GLU A 96 36.91 -1.69 28.82
N ILE A 97 35.67 -2.14 29.07
CA ILE A 97 35.24 -3.50 28.69
C ILE A 97 35.38 -3.69 27.17
N ALA A 98 35.02 -2.70 26.35
CA ALA A 98 35.09 -2.78 24.89
C ALA A 98 36.52 -2.98 24.34
N LYS A 99 37.56 -2.64 25.12
CA LYS A 99 38.97 -2.83 24.74
C LYS A 99 39.48 -4.23 25.08
N HIS A 100 38.74 -5.01 25.87
CA HIS A 100 39.20 -6.31 26.35
C HIS A 100 39.21 -7.35 25.22
N PRO A 101 40.28 -8.13 25.02
CA PRO A 101 40.46 -8.97 23.83
C PRO A 101 39.44 -10.12 23.70
N LYS A 102 38.77 -10.50 24.80
CA LYS A 102 37.67 -11.48 24.77
C LYS A 102 36.31 -10.87 24.39
N VAL A 103 36.18 -9.54 24.40
CA VAL A 103 34.93 -8.83 24.10
C VAL A 103 34.90 -8.50 22.62
N ILE A 104 33.89 -8.99 21.91
CA ILE A 104 33.67 -8.68 20.50
C ILE A 104 33.03 -7.30 20.35
N SER A 105 32.04 -6.99 21.20
CA SER A 105 31.42 -5.67 21.22
C SER A 105 30.75 -5.35 22.54
N VAL A 106 30.73 -4.05 22.87
CA VAL A 106 29.88 -3.47 23.93
C VAL A 106 29.02 -2.41 23.29
N PHE A 107 27.71 -2.51 23.44
CA PHE A 107 26.77 -1.55 22.86
C PHE A 107 25.60 -1.28 23.79
N LEU A 108 25.02 -0.09 23.69
CA LEU A 108 23.87 0.30 24.49
C LEU A 108 22.67 -0.63 24.23
N ASN A 109 22.02 -1.04 25.30
CA ASN A 109 20.74 -1.76 25.27
C ASN A 109 19.63 -0.78 24.86
N ASN A 110 19.42 -0.69 23.55
CA ASN A 110 18.42 0.19 22.95
C ASN A 110 17.13 -0.59 22.61
N GLY A 111 15.99 -0.11 23.11
CA GLY A 111 14.68 -0.62 22.71
C GLY A 111 14.46 -0.53 21.19
N LYS A 112 13.77 -1.52 20.62
CA LYS A 112 13.41 -1.57 19.19
C LYS A 112 11.89 -1.39 19.05
N LYS A 113 11.44 -0.78 17.97
CA LYS A 113 10.04 -0.35 17.76
C LYS A 113 9.33 -1.19 16.69
N LEU A 114 7.99 -1.23 16.76
CA LEU A 114 7.08 -2.03 15.94
C LEU A 114 6.65 -1.25 14.69
N HIS A 115 6.60 -1.85 13.49
CA HIS A 115 6.38 -1.12 12.21
C HIS A 115 5.18 -1.64 11.41
N THR A 116 4.54 -0.90 10.51
CA THR A 116 4.21 -1.56 9.22
C THR A 116 5.36 -1.30 8.29
N THR A 117 5.62 -2.12 7.28
CA THR A 117 6.87 -1.92 6.55
C THR A 117 7.00 -0.50 5.97
N ARG A 118 5.89 0.18 5.57
CA ARG A 118 5.85 1.66 5.40
C ARG A 118 4.46 2.30 5.21
N SER A 119 3.53 1.68 4.48
CA SER A 119 2.38 2.40 3.86
C SER A 119 1.46 3.15 4.84
N TRP A 120 1.14 2.59 6.00
CA TRP A 120 0.27 3.26 6.99
C TRP A 120 0.98 4.40 7.76
N GLU A 121 2.30 4.32 7.89
CA GLU A 121 3.14 5.42 8.40
C GLU A 121 3.18 6.56 7.39
N PHE A 122 3.37 6.24 6.11
CA PHE A 122 3.32 7.22 5.02
C PHE A 122 1.98 7.96 4.97
N MET A 123 0.86 7.27 5.24
CA MET A 123 -0.48 7.90 5.35
C MET A 123 -0.72 8.62 6.69
N GLY A 124 0.29 8.69 7.57
CA GLY A 124 0.26 9.46 8.80
C GLY A 124 -0.58 8.86 9.92
N ILE A 125 -1.04 7.60 9.83
CA ILE A 125 -1.76 6.94 10.94
C ILE A 125 -0.80 6.68 12.11
N GLU A 126 0.46 6.42 11.79
CA GLU A 126 1.57 6.36 12.72
C GLU A 126 2.63 7.41 12.34
N HIS A 127 3.44 7.81 13.31
CA HIS A 127 4.59 8.68 13.10
C HIS A 127 5.89 7.91 13.28
N ASP A 128 6.99 8.60 12.93
CA ASP A 128 8.35 8.08 12.97
C ASP A 128 8.55 7.12 14.13
N TYR A 129 8.98 5.92 13.75
CA TYR A 129 9.25 4.81 14.65
C TYR A 129 7.98 4.20 15.31
N GLY A 130 6.85 4.17 14.62
CA GLY A 130 5.64 3.48 15.12
C GLY A 130 5.02 4.11 16.36
N VAL A 131 5.29 5.39 16.61
CA VAL A 131 4.58 6.14 17.66
C VAL A 131 3.18 6.40 17.16
N MET A 132 2.19 6.01 17.96
CA MET A 132 0.78 6.25 17.67
C MET A 132 0.32 7.52 18.38
N PRO A 133 0.09 8.64 17.68
CA PRO A 133 -0.52 9.82 18.27
C PRO A 133 -1.84 9.48 18.94
N SER A 134 -2.18 10.18 20.03
CA SER A 134 -3.53 10.09 20.61
C SER A 134 -4.61 10.53 19.61
N THR A 135 -4.25 11.32 18.61
CA THR A 135 -5.08 11.78 17.49
C THR A 135 -5.18 10.77 16.35
N SER A 136 -4.41 9.68 16.38
CA SER A 136 -4.45 8.64 15.34
C SER A 136 -5.80 7.95 15.31
N ILE A 137 -6.34 7.79 14.10
CA ILE A 137 -7.58 7.05 13.86
C ILE A 137 -7.50 5.61 14.40
N TRP A 138 -6.32 4.97 14.39
CA TRP A 138 -6.15 3.64 15.00
C TRP A 138 -6.52 3.62 16.49
N LYS A 139 -6.04 4.59 17.27
CA LYS A 139 -6.38 4.64 18.70
C LYS A 139 -7.85 5.01 18.92
N LYS A 140 -8.34 6.00 18.18
CA LYS A 140 -9.72 6.49 18.30
C LYS A 140 -10.74 5.40 17.93
N ALA A 141 -10.48 4.67 16.86
CA ALA A 141 -11.33 3.60 16.33
C ALA A 141 -11.05 2.22 16.96
N ARG A 142 -10.24 2.14 18.03
CA ARG A 142 -9.80 0.87 18.64
C ARG A 142 -9.29 -0.15 17.60
N TYR A 143 -8.54 0.33 16.61
CA TYR A 143 -7.95 -0.45 15.52
C TYR A 143 -8.98 -1.23 14.67
N GLY A 144 -10.25 -0.83 14.68
CA GLY A 144 -11.33 -1.48 13.90
C GLY A 144 -12.04 -2.62 14.64
N GLU A 145 -11.88 -2.72 15.95
CA GLU A 145 -12.51 -3.75 16.79
C GLU A 145 -14.04 -3.81 16.59
N GLY A 146 -14.56 -5.02 16.39
CA GLY A 146 -16.00 -5.29 16.19
C GLY A 146 -16.50 -5.11 14.74
N VAL A 147 -15.63 -4.63 13.84
CA VAL A 147 -15.93 -4.50 12.40
C VAL A 147 -15.51 -5.77 11.65
N ILE A 148 -16.29 -6.13 10.63
CA ILE A 148 -16.06 -7.30 9.77
C ILE A 148 -15.74 -6.81 8.34
N ILE A 149 -14.54 -7.10 7.86
CA ILE A 149 -14.09 -6.77 6.50
C ILE A 149 -14.09 -8.05 5.66
N GLY A 150 -14.90 -8.10 4.61
CA GLY A 150 -14.87 -9.16 3.60
C GLY A 150 -14.05 -8.78 2.37
N ASN A 151 -13.41 -9.74 1.71
CA ASN A 151 -12.93 -9.58 0.34
C ASN A 151 -13.55 -10.61 -0.62
N LEU A 152 -13.76 -10.18 -1.87
CA LEU A 152 -14.08 -11.07 -2.99
C LEU A 152 -12.81 -11.15 -3.86
N ASP A 153 -12.16 -12.30 -3.88
CA ASP A 153 -10.78 -12.43 -4.39
C ASP A 153 -10.40 -13.90 -4.73
N THR A 154 -9.11 -14.22 -4.83
CA THR A 154 -8.56 -15.58 -5.08
C THR A 154 -8.53 -16.50 -3.85
N GLY A 155 -9.06 -16.03 -2.71
CA GLY A 155 -9.21 -16.79 -1.47
C GLY A 155 -8.41 -16.22 -0.30
N VAL A 156 -8.08 -17.06 0.68
CA VAL A 156 -7.17 -16.70 1.78
C VAL A 156 -6.23 -17.85 2.16
N TRP A 157 -5.00 -17.52 2.57
CA TRP A 157 -4.03 -18.44 3.16
C TRP A 157 -4.11 -18.36 4.70
N PRO A 158 -4.92 -19.21 5.37
CA PRO A 158 -5.30 -19.03 6.77
C PRO A 158 -4.12 -19.13 7.75
N GLU A 159 -3.05 -19.84 7.39
CA GLU A 159 -1.86 -20.04 8.23
C GLU A 159 -0.97 -18.80 8.31
N SER A 160 -1.21 -17.78 7.47
CA SER A 160 -0.44 -16.54 7.56
C SER A 160 -0.59 -15.92 8.94
N LYS A 161 0.53 -15.46 9.51
CA LYS A 161 0.53 -14.76 10.81
C LYS A 161 -0.31 -13.49 10.79
N SER A 162 -0.56 -12.92 9.62
CA SER A 162 -1.47 -11.77 9.45
C SER A 162 -2.92 -12.12 9.78
N PHE A 163 -3.27 -13.41 9.79
CA PHE A 163 -4.58 -13.92 10.19
C PHE A 163 -4.56 -14.62 11.55
N SER A 164 -3.56 -14.32 12.39
CA SER A 164 -3.52 -14.75 13.79
C SER A 164 -4.63 -14.08 14.61
N GLU A 165 -5.27 -14.86 15.47
CA GLU A 165 -6.29 -14.40 16.44
C GLU A 165 -5.73 -13.74 17.71
N GLU A 166 -4.40 -13.57 17.78
CA GLU A 166 -3.73 -12.93 18.91
C GLU A 166 -4.22 -11.48 19.11
N GLY A 167 -4.61 -11.16 20.35
CA GLY A 167 -5.03 -9.80 20.72
C GLY A 167 -6.44 -9.39 20.25
N LEU A 168 -7.24 -10.34 19.74
CA LEU A 168 -8.62 -10.12 19.33
C LEU A 168 -9.65 -10.52 20.40
N GLY A 169 -10.73 -9.75 20.45
CA GLY A 169 -11.94 -10.07 21.21
C GLY A 169 -12.78 -11.18 20.56
N PRO A 170 -13.97 -11.46 21.12
CA PRO A 170 -14.89 -12.46 20.59
C PRO A 170 -15.42 -12.06 19.20
N ILE A 171 -15.84 -13.06 18.43
CA ILE A 171 -16.51 -12.84 17.14
C ILE A 171 -17.81 -12.05 17.37
N PRO A 172 -18.12 -11.01 16.57
CA PRO A 172 -19.32 -10.20 16.77
C PRO A 172 -20.59 -11.05 16.64
N SER A 173 -21.55 -10.88 17.54
CA SER A 173 -22.79 -11.67 17.57
C SER A 173 -23.69 -11.51 16.34
N LYS A 174 -23.47 -10.45 15.55
CA LYS A 174 -24.16 -10.23 14.27
C LYS A 174 -23.67 -11.13 13.13
N TRP A 175 -22.49 -11.75 13.29
CA TRP A 175 -21.87 -12.58 12.27
C TRP A 175 -22.67 -13.87 12.07
N LYS A 176 -23.02 -14.17 10.83
CA LYS A 176 -23.77 -15.39 10.45
C LYS A 176 -23.02 -16.29 9.47
N GLY A 177 -21.85 -15.86 9.01
CA GLY A 177 -21.06 -16.64 8.07
C GLY A 177 -20.41 -17.86 8.71
N ILE A 178 -19.92 -18.74 7.84
CA ILE A 178 -19.32 -20.02 8.23
C ILE A 178 -17.86 -20.09 7.78
N CYS A 179 -17.16 -21.08 8.32
CA CYS A 179 -15.90 -21.54 7.74
C CYS A 179 -16.17 -22.75 6.85
N ASP A 180 -16.26 -22.52 5.54
CA ASP A 180 -16.40 -23.59 4.57
C ASP A 180 -15.02 -24.16 4.26
N ASN A 181 -14.71 -25.35 4.78
CA ASN A 181 -13.43 -26.01 4.52
C ASN A 181 -13.46 -26.87 3.24
N GLY A 182 -14.62 -27.04 2.59
CA GLY A 182 -14.77 -27.85 1.39
C GLY A 182 -14.04 -29.19 1.45
N ALA A 183 -13.20 -29.46 0.46
CA ALA A 183 -12.34 -30.65 0.38
C ALA A 183 -11.00 -30.50 1.11
N ASP A 184 -10.66 -29.30 1.61
CA ASP A 184 -9.43 -29.06 2.36
C ASP A 184 -9.67 -29.19 3.87
N SER A 185 -9.49 -30.41 4.38
CA SER A 185 -9.62 -30.71 5.82
C SER A 185 -8.69 -29.89 6.72
N GLY A 186 -7.60 -29.31 6.19
CA GLY A 186 -6.66 -28.46 6.94
C GLY A 186 -7.05 -26.98 6.96
N PHE A 187 -8.10 -26.58 6.23
CA PHE A 187 -8.57 -25.20 6.22
C PHE A 187 -9.37 -24.91 7.49
N HIS A 188 -8.89 -23.95 8.30
CA HIS A 188 -9.53 -23.57 9.54
C HIS A 188 -9.63 -22.06 9.71
N CYS A 189 -10.78 -21.62 10.20
CA CYS A 189 -11.04 -20.26 10.63
C CYS A 189 -10.74 -20.13 12.13
N ASN A 190 -10.56 -18.88 12.59
CA ASN A 190 -10.27 -18.54 13.97
C ASN A 190 -10.97 -17.21 14.33
N ARG A 191 -10.64 -16.56 15.46
CA ARG A 191 -11.26 -15.27 15.78
C ARG A 191 -10.82 -14.12 14.86
N LYS A 192 -9.76 -14.27 14.06
CA LYS A 192 -9.32 -13.26 13.08
C LYS A 192 -9.98 -13.47 11.73
N LEU A 193 -9.71 -14.60 11.08
CA LEU A 193 -10.42 -15.05 9.90
C LEU A 193 -11.66 -15.81 10.36
N ILE A 194 -12.79 -15.11 10.45
CA ILE A 194 -14.02 -15.63 11.06
C ILE A 194 -14.92 -16.39 10.08
N GLY A 195 -14.65 -16.24 8.78
CA GLY A 195 -15.38 -16.90 7.73
C GLY A 195 -14.59 -17.04 6.44
N ALA A 196 -14.88 -18.09 5.70
CA ALA A 196 -14.30 -18.35 4.41
C ALA A 196 -15.30 -19.15 3.57
N ARG A 197 -15.51 -18.74 2.32
CA ARG A 197 -16.38 -19.40 1.34
C ARG A 197 -15.72 -19.37 -0.03
N TYR A 198 -16.15 -20.26 -0.92
CA TYR A 198 -15.72 -20.27 -2.31
C TYR A 198 -16.91 -20.47 -3.24
N PHE A 199 -16.81 -19.90 -4.45
CA PHE A 199 -17.84 -19.94 -5.48
C PHE A 199 -17.14 -20.23 -6.80
N ASN A 200 -17.38 -21.42 -7.35
CA ASN A 200 -16.70 -21.93 -8.54
C ASN A 200 -17.67 -22.45 -9.62
N LYS A 201 -18.98 -22.22 -9.45
CA LYS A 201 -20.00 -22.77 -10.34
C LYS A 201 -20.04 -22.01 -11.67
N GLY A 202 -19.85 -20.70 -11.63
CA GLY A 202 -19.65 -19.88 -12.83
C GLY A 202 -18.42 -20.35 -13.59
N TYR A 203 -17.29 -20.50 -12.89
CA TYR A 203 -16.05 -21.03 -13.44
C TYR A 203 -16.19 -22.44 -14.07
N ALA A 204 -16.83 -23.38 -13.37
CA ALA A 204 -17.08 -24.74 -13.84
C ALA A 204 -17.97 -24.80 -15.09
N SER A 205 -18.87 -23.82 -15.27
CA SER A 205 -19.73 -23.77 -16.45
C SER A 205 -18.95 -23.52 -17.76
N ILE A 206 -17.76 -22.92 -17.65
CA ILE A 206 -16.88 -22.61 -18.78
C ILE A 206 -15.81 -23.68 -18.97
N THR A 207 -15.23 -24.18 -17.88
CA THR A 207 -14.14 -25.18 -17.92
C THR A 207 -14.61 -26.63 -18.00
N GLY A 208 -15.87 -26.89 -17.64
CA GLY A 208 -16.37 -28.24 -17.39
C GLY A 208 -16.10 -28.71 -15.96
N PRO A 209 -16.16 -30.03 -15.71
CA PRO A 209 -16.03 -30.58 -14.36
C PRO A 209 -14.71 -30.21 -13.69
N LEU A 210 -14.80 -29.61 -12.50
CA LEU A 210 -13.65 -29.29 -11.66
C LEU A 210 -13.27 -30.48 -10.78
N ASN A 211 -12.00 -30.59 -10.45
CA ASN A 211 -11.53 -31.55 -9.46
C ASN A 211 -11.57 -30.94 -8.04
N SER A 212 -11.36 -31.77 -7.02
CA SER A 212 -11.49 -31.35 -5.61
C SER A 212 -10.52 -30.26 -5.15
N SER A 213 -9.45 -29.93 -5.90
CA SER A 213 -8.55 -28.81 -5.57
C SER A 213 -9.23 -27.44 -5.70
N PHE A 214 -10.36 -27.37 -6.40
CA PHE A 214 -11.18 -26.17 -6.55
C PHE A 214 -12.24 -26.03 -5.46
N ASP A 215 -12.39 -27.05 -4.61
CA ASP A 215 -13.41 -27.08 -3.57
C ASP A 215 -12.84 -26.61 -2.24
N SER A 216 -12.32 -25.38 -2.20
CA SER A 216 -11.76 -24.78 -0.98
C SER A 216 -11.60 -23.26 -1.14
N PRO A 217 -11.78 -22.48 -0.06
CA PRO A 217 -11.46 -21.04 -0.05
C PRO A 217 -9.96 -20.76 0.07
N ARG A 218 -9.11 -21.79 0.13
CA ARG A 218 -7.65 -21.62 0.18
C ARG A 218 -7.14 -20.83 -1.03
N ASP A 219 -6.28 -19.86 -0.73
CA ASP A 219 -5.59 -19.07 -1.73
C ASP A 219 -4.36 -19.79 -2.28
N ASN A 220 -4.42 -20.20 -3.54
CA ASN A 220 -3.31 -20.86 -4.23
C ASN A 220 -2.55 -19.91 -5.18
N GLU A 221 -2.96 -18.63 -5.27
CA GLU A 221 -2.39 -17.65 -6.18
C GLU A 221 -1.70 -16.50 -5.40
N GLY A 222 -2.30 -16.07 -4.28
CA GLY A 222 -1.72 -15.19 -3.26
C GLY A 222 -2.30 -13.78 -3.20
N HIS A 223 -3.00 -13.34 -4.23
CA HIS A 223 -3.60 -12.02 -4.35
C HIS A 223 -4.65 -11.78 -3.24
N GLY A 224 -5.56 -12.72 -2.98
CA GLY A 224 -6.58 -12.60 -1.94
C GLY A 224 -6.00 -12.51 -0.53
N SER A 225 -4.96 -13.27 -0.23
CA SER A 225 -4.23 -13.15 1.03
C SER A 225 -3.54 -11.79 1.18
N HIS A 226 -2.99 -11.28 0.08
CA HIS A 226 -2.32 -9.98 0.03
C HIS A 226 -3.29 -8.82 0.25
N THR A 227 -4.44 -8.84 -0.44
CA THR A 227 -5.47 -7.80 -0.34
C THR A 227 -6.14 -7.82 1.04
N LEU A 228 -6.56 -9.00 1.54
CA LEU A 228 -7.23 -9.11 2.82
C LEU A 228 -6.33 -8.72 3.99
N SER A 229 -5.04 -9.11 3.95
CA SER A 229 -4.07 -8.71 4.98
C SER A 229 -3.69 -7.23 4.90
N THR A 230 -3.76 -6.61 3.72
CA THR A 230 -3.62 -5.15 3.58
C THR A 230 -4.81 -4.41 4.21
N ALA A 231 -6.04 -4.92 4.04
CA ALA A 231 -7.22 -4.27 4.62
C ALA A 231 -7.31 -4.48 6.14
N GLY A 232 -7.19 -5.73 6.57
CA GLY A 232 -7.48 -6.14 7.93
C GLY A 232 -6.45 -7.10 8.51
N GLY A 233 -5.21 -7.18 8.02
CA GLY A 233 -4.20 -8.06 8.62
C GLY A 233 -3.80 -7.64 10.05
N ASN A 234 -3.55 -8.61 10.92
CA ASN A 234 -2.99 -8.40 12.25
C ASN A 234 -1.54 -7.90 12.16
N MET A 235 -0.98 -7.42 13.27
CA MET A 235 0.39 -6.90 13.34
C MET A 235 1.41 -8.05 13.40
N VAL A 236 2.24 -8.21 12.37
CA VAL A 236 3.27 -9.26 12.30
C VAL A 236 4.68 -8.70 12.20
N PRO A 237 5.51 -8.76 13.26
CA PRO A 237 6.87 -8.21 13.29
C PRO A 237 7.87 -8.97 12.42
N ARG A 238 8.89 -8.24 11.94
CA ARG A 238 10.07 -8.76 11.23
C ARG A 238 9.75 -9.36 9.87
N VAL A 239 8.82 -8.73 9.17
CA VAL A 239 8.47 -9.02 7.77
C VAL A 239 9.43 -8.29 6.84
N SER A 240 9.82 -8.95 5.76
CA SER A 240 10.58 -8.38 4.66
C SER A 240 10.42 -9.24 3.41
N VAL A 241 10.71 -8.68 2.24
CA VAL A 241 10.85 -9.43 0.99
C VAL A 241 12.34 -9.54 0.70
N TYR A 242 12.92 -10.73 0.89
CA TYR A 242 14.37 -10.96 0.75
C TYR A 242 15.24 -9.95 1.52
N GLY A 243 14.81 -9.56 2.72
CA GLY A 243 15.49 -8.57 3.56
C GLY A 243 15.17 -7.11 3.23
N GLN A 244 14.42 -6.84 2.17
CA GLN A 244 13.95 -5.51 1.78
C GLN A 244 12.61 -5.17 2.43
N GLY A 245 12.42 -3.88 2.73
CA GLY A 245 11.21 -3.37 3.34
C GLY A 245 11.00 -3.93 4.75
N TYR A 246 12.08 -4.10 5.51
CA TYR A 246 12.01 -4.71 6.84
C TYR A 246 11.13 -3.88 7.80
N GLY A 247 10.12 -4.51 8.41
CA GLY A 247 9.22 -3.89 9.38
C GLY A 247 8.25 -4.89 9.99
N THR A 248 7.11 -4.45 10.53
CA THR A 248 5.96 -5.35 10.77
C THR A 248 5.01 -5.27 9.58
N ALA A 249 4.18 -6.26 9.32
CA ALA A 249 3.04 -6.13 8.41
C ALA A 249 1.79 -5.86 9.25
N LYS A 250 0.86 -5.04 8.76
CA LYS A 250 -0.39 -4.71 9.46
C LYS A 250 -1.38 -4.13 8.47
N GLY A 251 -2.65 -4.47 8.66
CA GLY A 251 -3.72 -3.93 7.85
C GLY A 251 -4.13 -2.53 8.27
N GLY A 252 -5.04 -1.92 7.51
CA GLY A 252 -5.62 -0.63 7.88
C GLY A 252 -6.51 -0.70 9.10
N SER A 253 -7.18 -1.82 9.32
CA SER A 253 -7.91 -2.13 10.56
C SER A 253 -7.41 -3.42 11.22
N PRO A 254 -6.27 -3.38 11.95
CA PRO A 254 -5.64 -4.60 12.46
C PRO A 254 -6.50 -5.43 13.43
N LYS A 255 -7.46 -4.82 14.12
CA LYS A 255 -8.37 -5.49 15.05
C LYS A 255 -9.75 -5.79 14.48
N SER A 256 -10.01 -5.50 13.19
CA SER A 256 -11.22 -6.01 12.53
C SER A 256 -11.14 -7.52 12.34
N HIS A 257 -12.29 -8.17 12.33
CA HIS A 257 -12.41 -9.53 11.85
C HIS A 257 -12.40 -9.52 10.32
N VAL A 258 -11.94 -10.60 9.71
CA VAL A 258 -11.89 -10.73 8.26
C VAL A 258 -12.66 -11.96 7.78
N ALA A 259 -13.25 -11.87 6.59
CA ALA A 259 -13.92 -12.97 5.91
C ALA A 259 -13.49 -13.04 4.44
N ALA A 260 -13.27 -14.24 3.92
CA ALA A 260 -12.81 -14.43 2.54
C ALA A 260 -13.91 -15.07 1.68
N TYR A 261 -14.19 -14.48 0.52
CA TYR A 261 -15.13 -15.02 -0.46
C TYR A 261 -14.35 -15.25 -1.77
N LYS A 262 -13.96 -16.49 -2.02
CA LYS A 262 -13.18 -16.84 -3.20
C LYS A 262 -14.08 -16.91 -4.42
N VAL A 263 -13.85 -16.02 -5.39
CA VAL A 263 -14.63 -15.92 -6.65
C VAL A 263 -13.73 -15.91 -7.89
N CYS A 264 -12.42 -15.79 -7.69
CA CYS A 264 -11.43 -15.75 -8.75
C CYS A 264 -10.65 -17.06 -8.80
N TRP A 265 -10.40 -17.53 -10.02
CA TRP A 265 -9.82 -18.83 -10.34
C TRP A 265 -8.80 -18.66 -11.48
N PRO A 266 -7.98 -19.70 -11.79
CA PRO A 266 -6.96 -19.59 -12.83
C PRO A 266 -7.52 -19.07 -14.17
N PRO A 267 -6.83 -18.12 -14.83
CA PRO A 267 -7.38 -17.39 -15.96
C PRO A 267 -7.73 -18.27 -17.15
N ILE A 268 -8.85 -17.97 -17.81
CA ILE A 268 -9.26 -18.57 -19.09
C ILE A 268 -9.46 -17.43 -20.08
N ASN A 269 -8.67 -17.40 -21.15
CA ASN A 269 -8.68 -16.30 -22.13
C ASN A 269 -8.49 -14.90 -21.51
N GLY A 270 -7.88 -14.82 -20.32
CA GLY A 270 -7.67 -13.58 -19.57
C GLY A 270 -8.71 -13.29 -18.49
N ASP A 271 -9.80 -14.07 -18.40
CA ASP A 271 -10.85 -13.91 -17.39
C ASP A 271 -10.64 -14.86 -16.20
N GLU A 272 -10.67 -14.33 -14.98
CA GLU A 272 -10.40 -15.07 -13.74
C GLU A 272 -11.61 -15.16 -12.80
N CYS A 273 -12.38 -14.08 -12.70
CA CYS A 273 -13.48 -13.93 -11.77
C CYS A 273 -14.80 -13.82 -12.55
N PHE A 274 -15.70 -14.80 -12.39
CA PHE A 274 -16.93 -14.87 -13.19
C PHE A 274 -18.12 -14.22 -12.48
N ASP A 275 -18.94 -13.49 -13.24
CA ASP A 275 -20.08 -12.70 -12.73
C ASP A 275 -21.05 -13.49 -11.84
N ALA A 276 -21.33 -14.75 -12.20
CA ALA A 276 -22.22 -15.62 -11.43
C ALA A 276 -21.66 -15.93 -10.03
N ASP A 277 -20.36 -16.17 -9.94
CA ASP A 277 -19.66 -16.45 -8.67
C ASP A 277 -19.54 -15.16 -7.84
N ILE A 278 -19.32 -14.01 -8.48
CA ILE A 278 -19.31 -12.68 -7.84
C ILE A 278 -20.67 -12.36 -7.19
N LEU A 279 -21.78 -12.52 -7.92
CA LEU A 279 -23.11 -12.25 -7.38
C LEU A 279 -23.47 -13.20 -6.24
N ALA A 280 -23.13 -14.48 -6.36
CA ALA A 280 -23.33 -15.46 -5.28
C ALA A 280 -22.55 -15.07 -4.02
N ALA A 281 -21.32 -14.57 -4.18
CA ALA A 281 -20.53 -14.09 -3.06
C ALA A 281 -21.10 -12.81 -2.42
N PHE A 282 -21.63 -11.87 -3.22
CA PHE A 282 -22.31 -10.70 -2.67
C PHE A 282 -23.53 -11.08 -1.84
N ASP A 283 -24.39 -11.96 -2.36
CA ASP A 283 -25.58 -12.44 -1.67
C ASP A 283 -25.21 -13.04 -0.30
N MET A 284 -24.21 -13.92 -0.29
CA MET A 284 -23.72 -14.53 0.95
C MET A 284 -23.03 -13.52 1.87
N ALA A 285 -22.25 -12.58 1.36
CA ALA A 285 -21.56 -11.61 2.20
C ALA A 285 -22.54 -10.65 2.89
N ILE A 286 -23.59 -10.23 2.18
CA ILE A 286 -24.69 -9.42 2.74
C ILE A 286 -25.40 -10.23 3.83
N HIS A 287 -25.77 -11.47 3.54
CA HIS A 287 -26.41 -12.36 4.51
C HIS A 287 -25.55 -12.55 5.77
N ASP A 288 -24.26 -12.82 5.59
CA ASP A 288 -23.31 -13.14 6.65
C ASP A 288 -23.04 -11.93 7.57
N GLY A 289 -23.34 -10.71 7.10
CA GLY A 289 -23.35 -9.49 7.91
C GLY A 289 -22.00 -8.76 7.94
N VAL A 290 -21.28 -8.75 6.82
CA VAL A 290 -20.04 -7.94 6.66
C VAL A 290 -20.36 -6.44 6.75
N ASP A 291 -19.42 -5.63 7.25
CA ASP A 291 -19.57 -4.16 7.29
C ASP A 291 -18.94 -3.47 6.09
N VAL A 292 -17.90 -4.09 5.54
CA VAL A 292 -17.05 -3.56 4.48
C VAL A 292 -16.73 -4.67 3.51
N LEU A 293 -16.85 -4.39 2.21
CA LEU A 293 -16.41 -5.30 1.14
C LEU A 293 -15.29 -4.66 0.32
N SER A 294 -14.18 -5.38 0.21
CA SER A 294 -13.01 -5.01 -0.60
C SER A 294 -12.98 -5.88 -1.86
N LEU A 295 -13.11 -5.24 -3.03
CA LEU A 295 -13.09 -5.90 -4.33
C LEU A 295 -11.87 -5.42 -5.11
N SER A 296 -10.91 -6.31 -5.28
CA SER A 296 -9.71 -6.08 -6.08
C SER A 296 -9.83 -6.76 -7.45
N LEU A 297 -11.02 -6.66 -8.04
CA LEU A 297 -11.41 -7.22 -9.33
C LEU A 297 -12.18 -6.18 -10.13
N GLY A 298 -12.25 -6.39 -11.44
CA GLY A 298 -12.88 -5.48 -12.39
C GLY A 298 -12.95 -6.13 -13.76
N GLY A 299 -13.66 -5.48 -14.67
CA GLY A 299 -13.86 -5.96 -16.02
C GLY A 299 -14.28 -4.83 -16.94
N SER A 300 -14.59 -5.19 -18.18
CA SER A 300 -15.08 -4.22 -19.17
C SER A 300 -16.30 -3.47 -18.65
N SER A 301 -16.28 -2.15 -18.78
CA SER A 301 -17.39 -1.31 -18.32
C SER A 301 -18.64 -1.53 -19.18
N THR A 302 -19.74 -1.90 -18.54
CA THR A 302 -21.05 -2.08 -19.19
C THR A 302 -22.14 -1.29 -18.47
N ASP A 303 -23.38 -1.39 -18.96
CA ASP A 303 -24.55 -0.81 -18.32
C ASP A 303 -24.79 -1.42 -16.92
N PHE A 304 -25.22 -0.63 -15.94
CA PHE A 304 -25.27 -1.06 -14.54
C PHE A 304 -26.18 -2.27 -14.26
N PHE A 305 -27.22 -2.53 -15.07
CA PHE A 305 -28.07 -3.72 -14.89
C PHE A 305 -27.51 -4.98 -15.58
N ASN A 306 -26.39 -4.85 -16.28
CA ASN A 306 -25.64 -5.96 -16.87
C ASN A 306 -24.24 -6.12 -16.22
N ASP A 307 -23.96 -5.38 -15.15
CA ASP A 307 -22.69 -5.39 -14.44
C ASP A 307 -22.90 -6.02 -13.05
N SER A 308 -22.32 -7.21 -12.85
CA SER A 308 -22.46 -8.00 -11.62
C SER A 308 -21.96 -7.24 -10.38
N VAL A 309 -20.87 -6.49 -10.52
CA VAL A 309 -20.28 -5.68 -9.46
C VAL A 309 -21.20 -4.51 -9.16
N ALA A 310 -21.72 -3.80 -10.17
CA ALA A 310 -22.66 -2.70 -9.99
C ALA A 310 -23.94 -3.16 -9.26
N ILE A 311 -24.51 -4.31 -9.65
CA ILE A 311 -25.69 -4.92 -9.01
C ILE A 311 -25.39 -5.31 -7.56
N GLY A 312 -24.37 -6.15 -7.33
CA GLY A 312 -24.03 -6.66 -6.01
C GLY A 312 -23.68 -5.54 -5.03
N THR A 313 -22.92 -4.53 -5.48
CA THR A 313 -22.59 -3.36 -4.67
C THR A 313 -23.78 -2.47 -4.36
N PHE A 314 -24.77 -2.38 -5.25
CA PHE A 314 -25.99 -1.62 -4.99
C PHE A 314 -26.76 -2.25 -3.82
N HIS A 315 -26.98 -3.56 -3.86
CA HIS A 315 -27.63 -4.30 -2.77
C HIS A 315 -26.81 -4.24 -1.48
N ALA A 316 -25.49 -4.36 -1.54
CA ALA A 316 -24.63 -4.17 -0.37
C ALA A 316 -24.82 -2.76 0.26
N ALA A 317 -24.85 -1.71 -0.57
CA ALA A 317 -25.07 -0.35 -0.11
C ALA A 317 -26.47 -0.16 0.53
N MET A 318 -27.50 -0.84 0.01
CA MET A 318 -28.85 -0.86 0.62
C MET A 318 -28.83 -1.40 2.04
N HIS A 319 -27.99 -2.39 2.32
CA HIS A 319 -27.80 -2.94 3.67
C HIS A 319 -26.73 -2.19 4.49
N GLY A 320 -26.31 -1.00 4.05
CA GLY A 320 -25.36 -0.16 4.78
C GLY A 320 -23.91 -0.66 4.76
N ILE A 321 -23.60 -1.59 3.86
CA ILE A 321 -22.26 -2.15 3.64
C ILE A 321 -21.52 -1.21 2.70
N VAL A 322 -20.30 -0.84 3.08
CA VAL A 322 -19.47 0.02 2.24
C VAL A 322 -18.62 -0.84 1.32
N VAL A 323 -18.74 -0.63 0.02
CA VAL A 323 -17.95 -1.38 -0.98
C VAL A 323 -16.85 -0.50 -1.58
N ILE A 324 -15.66 -1.07 -1.69
CA ILE A 324 -14.47 -0.45 -2.26
C ILE A 324 -14.03 -1.33 -3.43
N CYS A 325 -13.81 -0.71 -4.59
CA CYS A 325 -13.35 -1.38 -5.80
C CYS A 325 -12.05 -0.74 -6.31
N SER A 326 -11.16 -1.56 -6.86
CA SER A 326 -9.99 -1.08 -7.62
C SER A 326 -10.41 -0.38 -8.92
N ALA A 327 -9.65 0.62 -9.35
CA ALA A 327 -9.93 1.34 -10.61
C ALA A 327 -9.53 0.58 -11.88
N GLY A 328 -8.70 -0.47 -11.77
CA GLY A 328 -8.10 -1.17 -12.90
C GLY A 328 -6.64 -0.78 -13.15
N ASN A 329 -5.94 -1.60 -13.91
CA ASN A 329 -4.49 -1.46 -14.17
C ASN A 329 -4.17 -1.21 -15.66
N SER A 330 -5.12 -0.64 -16.40
CA SER A 330 -5.09 -0.44 -17.85
C SER A 330 -4.66 0.97 -18.27
N GLY A 331 -4.15 1.78 -17.33
CA GLY A 331 -3.52 3.06 -17.61
C GLY A 331 -2.25 2.91 -18.48
N PRO A 332 -1.65 4.02 -18.97
CA PRO A 332 -1.90 5.40 -18.61
C PRO A 332 -2.88 6.14 -19.52
N ALA A 333 -3.50 5.47 -20.49
CA ALA A 333 -4.48 6.10 -21.37
C ALA A 333 -5.70 6.61 -20.56
N ASP A 334 -6.30 7.71 -21.02
CA ASP A 334 -7.55 8.21 -20.44
C ASP A 334 -8.70 7.22 -20.69
N ALA A 335 -9.76 7.31 -19.90
CA ALA A 335 -10.97 6.50 -20.04
C ALA A 335 -10.72 4.98 -19.95
N THR A 336 -9.79 4.59 -19.06
CA THR A 336 -9.41 3.20 -18.78
C THR A 336 -9.93 2.70 -17.43
N ALA A 337 -10.54 3.58 -16.63
CA ALA A 337 -11.13 3.24 -15.34
C ALA A 337 -12.27 2.23 -15.50
N GLU A 338 -12.23 1.21 -14.66
CA GLU A 338 -13.27 0.22 -14.45
C GLU A 338 -14.04 0.56 -13.17
N ASN A 339 -15.06 -0.23 -12.85
CA ASN A 339 -15.88 -0.04 -11.64
C ASN A 339 -16.42 1.40 -11.56
N LEU A 340 -17.39 1.72 -12.41
CA LEU A 340 -17.80 3.08 -12.71
C LEU A 340 -19.12 3.56 -12.05
N ALA A 341 -19.80 2.72 -11.28
CA ALA A 341 -21.05 3.10 -10.62
C ALA A 341 -20.82 4.06 -9.43
N PRO A 342 -21.81 4.92 -9.10
CA PRO A 342 -21.63 5.97 -8.10
C PRO A 342 -21.73 5.50 -6.63
N TRP A 343 -22.34 4.35 -6.36
CA TRP A 343 -22.68 3.90 -4.98
C TRP A 343 -21.56 3.16 -4.24
N TYR A 344 -20.39 2.97 -4.85
CA TYR A 344 -19.19 2.42 -4.21
C TYR A 344 -17.96 3.31 -4.44
N ILE A 345 -16.86 3.05 -3.73
CA ILE A 345 -15.62 3.84 -3.80
C ILE A 345 -14.66 3.20 -4.80
N THR A 346 -14.29 3.91 -5.87
CA THR A 346 -13.29 3.45 -6.85
C THR A 346 -11.92 4.04 -6.57
N VAL A 347 -10.89 3.19 -6.47
CA VAL A 347 -9.58 3.57 -5.93
C VAL A 347 -8.47 3.47 -6.98
N GLY A 348 -7.84 4.60 -7.29
CA GLY A 348 -6.60 4.65 -8.08
C GLY A 348 -5.37 4.26 -7.25
N ALA A 349 -4.24 4.02 -7.91
CA ALA A 349 -2.98 3.64 -7.27
C ALA A 349 -1.93 4.75 -7.37
N SER A 350 -1.29 5.04 -6.24
CA SER A 350 -0.12 5.92 -6.19
C SER A 350 1.05 5.22 -5.51
N THR A 351 2.25 5.76 -5.70
CA THR A 351 3.44 5.33 -4.96
C THR A 351 3.35 5.69 -3.49
N MET A 352 4.33 5.23 -2.71
CA MET A 352 4.66 5.72 -1.38
C MET A 352 6.11 6.20 -1.40
N ASP A 353 6.59 6.80 -0.32
CA ASP A 353 7.97 7.31 -0.20
C ASP A 353 9.03 6.24 0.10
N ARG A 354 8.74 4.98 -0.27
CA ARG A 354 9.67 3.85 -0.20
C ARG A 354 9.94 3.34 -1.60
N GLU A 355 11.23 3.20 -1.91
CA GLU A 355 11.75 2.59 -3.13
C GLU A 355 12.69 1.43 -2.78
N PHE A 356 12.91 0.55 -3.75
CA PHE A 356 13.91 -0.52 -3.68
C PHE A 356 15.03 -0.31 -4.71
N PRO A 357 15.82 0.77 -4.61
CA PRO A 357 16.83 1.10 -5.61
C PRO A 357 17.84 -0.02 -5.84
N SER A 358 17.99 -0.37 -7.12
CA SER A 358 19.08 -1.17 -7.67
C SER A 358 19.70 -0.38 -8.83
N TYR A 359 20.89 0.14 -8.62
CA TYR A 359 21.61 0.96 -9.58
C TYR A 359 22.31 0.14 -10.66
N VAL A 360 22.27 0.64 -11.89
CA VAL A 360 23.08 0.20 -13.03
C VAL A 360 24.27 1.16 -13.16
N VAL A 361 25.48 0.65 -12.93
CA VAL A 361 26.73 1.40 -13.07
C VAL A 361 27.38 1.00 -14.40
N LEU A 362 27.43 1.94 -15.36
CA LEU A 362 28.00 1.73 -16.68
C LEU A 362 29.54 1.89 -16.65
N GLY A 363 30.25 1.30 -17.61
CA GLY A 363 31.71 1.38 -17.70
C GLY A 363 32.28 2.79 -17.93
N ASN A 364 31.44 3.77 -18.26
CA ASN A 364 31.78 5.20 -18.31
C ASN A 364 31.47 5.95 -17.00
N ASN A 365 31.26 5.23 -15.89
CA ASN A 365 30.94 5.73 -14.55
C ASN A 365 29.57 6.43 -14.41
N ILE A 366 28.71 6.40 -15.43
CA ILE A 366 27.33 6.85 -15.27
C ILE A 366 26.59 5.84 -14.39
N THR A 367 25.97 6.33 -13.31
CA THR A 367 25.17 5.52 -12.39
C THR A 367 23.70 5.87 -12.58
N LEU A 368 22.91 4.89 -12.99
CA LEU A 368 21.48 5.06 -13.28
C LEU A 368 20.67 4.35 -12.19
N GLN A 369 19.72 5.07 -11.60
CA GLN A 369 18.80 4.46 -10.64
C GLN A 369 17.77 3.60 -11.40
N GLY A 370 17.61 2.36 -10.94
CA GLY A 370 16.47 1.51 -11.23
C GLY A 370 15.95 0.88 -9.95
N GLU A 371 15.02 -0.06 -10.04
CA GLU A 371 14.45 -0.78 -8.89
C GLU A 371 14.44 -2.30 -9.09
N SER A 372 14.48 -3.04 -7.98
CA SER A 372 14.49 -4.51 -7.99
C SER A 372 14.18 -5.08 -6.61
N LEU A 373 13.62 -6.28 -6.58
CA LEU A 373 13.53 -7.13 -5.38
C LEU A 373 14.27 -8.46 -5.56
N SER A 374 15.17 -8.54 -6.54
CA SER A 374 15.98 -9.75 -6.76
C SER A 374 16.83 -10.07 -5.54
N SER A 375 16.75 -11.32 -5.09
CA SER A 375 17.63 -11.87 -4.05
C SER A 375 19.03 -12.21 -4.59
N ALA A 376 19.17 -12.36 -5.91
CA ALA A 376 20.43 -12.70 -6.55
C ALA A 376 21.43 -11.54 -6.46
N ARG A 377 22.72 -11.89 -6.37
CA ARG A 377 23.82 -10.94 -6.18
C ARG A 377 24.90 -11.17 -7.22
N LEU A 378 25.33 -10.08 -7.83
CA LEU A 378 26.54 -10.06 -8.64
C LEU A 378 27.74 -9.70 -7.76
N PRO A 379 28.88 -10.41 -7.87
CA PRO A 379 30.15 -9.92 -7.37
C PRO A 379 30.45 -8.51 -7.89
N HIS A 380 31.08 -7.68 -7.07
CA HIS A 380 31.39 -6.28 -7.37
C HIS A 380 32.48 -6.17 -8.44
N LYS A 381 32.09 -6.37 -9.70
CA LYS A 381 32.91 -6.21 -10.90
C LYS A 381 32.03 -5.86 -12.09
N LEU A 382 32.64 -5.32 -13.14
CA LEU A 382 31.97 -5.04 -14.40
C LEU A 382 31.82 -6.33 -15.23
N TYR A 383 30.65 -6.48 -15.85
CA TYR A 383 30.32 -7.57 -16.77
C TYR A 383 30.04 -7.00 -18.16
N PRO A 384 30.33 -7.73 -19.25
CA PRO A 384 29.91 -7.31 -20.58
C PRO A 384 28.40 -7.10 -20.65
N LEU A 385 27.99 -6.03 -21.32
CA LEU A 385 26.60 -5.63 -21.51
C LEU A 385 26.19 -5.92 -22.96
N ILE A 386 24.99 -6.43 -23.20
CA ILE A 386 24.51 -6.71 -24.56
C ILE A 386 23.03 -6.36 -24.69
N LYS A 387 22.63 -5.68 -25.77
CA LYS A 387 21.20 -5.49 -26.07
C LYS A 387 20.62 -6.78 -26.65
N ALA A 388 19.42 -7.13 -26.23
CA ALA A 388 18.81 -8.42 -26.58
C ALA A 388 18.67 -8.65 -28.10
N THR A 389 18.51 -7.60 -28.91
CA THR A 389 18.48 -7.72 -30.38
C THR A 389 19.80 -8.19 -31.00
N ASP A 390 20.94 -7.87 -30.39
CA ASP A 390 22.26 -8.33 -30.86
C ASP A 390 22.52 -9.77 -30.41
N ALA A 391 21.94 -10.13 -29.26
CA ALA A 391 21.95 -11.48 -28.69
C ALA A 391 20.93 -12.42 -29.34
N LYS A 392 20.19 -11.99 -30.36
CA LYS A 392 19.08 -12.73 -30.96
C LYS A 392 19.54 -14.02 -31.66
N LEU A 393 18.74 -15.08 -31.53
CA LEU A 393 18.82 -16.30 -32.34
C LEU A 393 18.50 -16.02 -33.82
N PRO A 394 19.12 -16.73 -34.78
CA PRO A 394 18.80 -16.56 -36.20
C PRO A 394 17.30 -16.69 -36.51
N SER A 395 16.60 -17.58 -35.81
CA SER A 395 15.16 -17.89 -35.98
C SER A 395 14.20 -16.86 -35.40
N ALA A 396 14.62 -16.01 -34.47
CA ALA A 396 13.73 -15.07 -33.78
C ALA A 396 13.55 -13.75 -34.54
N THR A 397 12.50 -12.98 -34.25
CA THR A 397 12.37 -11.61 -34.79
C THR A 397 13.06 -10.58 -33.87
N ALA A 398 13.43 -9.41 -34.40
CA ALA A 398 13.98 -8.33 -33.56
C ALA A 398 12.95 -7.81 -32.54
N ALA A 399 11.66 -7.82 -32.90
CA ALA A 399 10.57 -7.40 -32.03
C ALA A 399 10.37 -8.33 -30.83
N ASP A 400 10.54 -9.64 -31.01
CA ASP A 400 10.41 -10.60 -29.90
C ASP A 400 11.69 -10.62 -29.04
N ALA A 401 12.84 -10.51 -29.71
CA ALA A 401 14.14 -10.54 -29.04
C ALA A 401 14.41 -9.30 -28.19
N VAL A 402 14.00 -8.10 -28.63
CA VAL A 402 14.13 -6.89 -27.80
C VAL A 402 13.35 -7.03 -26.48
N LEU A 403 12.29 -7.83 -26.50
CA LEU A 403 11.48 -8.16 -25.34
C LEU A 403 12.01 -9.36 -24.54
N CYS A 404 13.11 -10.00 -24.95
CA CYS A 404 13.63 -11.22 -24.30
C CYS A 404 12.56 -12.30 -24.15
N GLN A 405 11.71 -12.49 -25.17
CA GLN A 405 10.70 -13.55 -25.15
C GLN A 405 11.34 -14.94 -25.16
N ASN A 406 10.57 -15.94 -24.74
CA ASN A 406 10.98 -17.34 -24.75
C ASN A 406 11.54 -17.76 -26.11
N GLY A 407 12.69 -18.43 -26.11
CA GLY A 407 13.33 -18.95 -27.32
C GLY A 407 13.92 -17.89 -28.26
N THR A 408 14.14 -16.66 -27.81
CA THR A 408 14.68 -15.58 -28.66
C THR A 408 16.17 -15.28 -28.48
N LEU A 409 16.73 -15.58 -27.31
CA LEU A 409 18.11 -15.27 -26.94
C LEU A 409 19.06 -16.41 -27.29
N ASP A 410 20.19 -16.10 -27.92
CA ASP A 410 21.25 -17.05 -28.27
C ASP A 410 22.20 -17.26 -27.08
N PRO A 411 22.24 -18.46 -26.47
CA PRO A 411 23.06 -18.71 -25.30
C PRO A 411 24.55 -18.46 -25.53
N THR A 412 25.05 -18.67 -26.75
CA THR A 412 26.47 -18.46 -27.07
C THR A 412 26.85 -16.98 -27.01
N LYS A 413 25.90 -16.07 -27.26
CA LYS A 413 26.10 -14.62 -27.20
C LYS A 413 25.85 -14.04 -25.82
N VAL A 414 24.96 -14.67 -25.04
CA VAL A 414 24.46 -14.18 -23.75
C VAL A 414 25.28 -14.66 -22.56
N ASN A 415 25.84 -15.88 -22.62
CA ASN A 415 26.52 -16.50 -21.50
C ASN A 415 27.56 -15.59 -20.83
N GLY A 416 27.42 -15.38 -19.52
CA GLY A 416 28.33 -14.55 -18.71
C GLY A 416 28.11 -13.03 -18.80
N LYS A 417 27.06 -12.57 -19.49
CA LYS A 417 26.80 -11.13 -19.74
C LYS A 417 25.57 -10.61 -19.00
N ILE A 418 25.45 -9.29 -18.92
CA ILE A 418 24.22 -8.60 -18.54
C ILE A 418 23.44 -8.30 -19.83
N VAL A 419 22.19 -8.75 -19.91
CA VAL A 419 21.32 -8.50 -21.07
C VAL A 419 20.43 -7.29 -20.82
N VAL A 420 20.27 -6.43 -21.82
CA VAL A 420 19.31 -5.32 -21.79
C VAL A 420 18.06 -5.70 -22.57
N CYS A 421 16.95 -5.83 -21.85
CA CYS A 421 15.62 -6.15 -22.37
C CYS A 421 14.72 -4.91 -22.29
N LEU A 422 13.75 -4.80 -23.19
CA LEU A 422 12.71 -3.78 -23.15
C LEU A 422 11.44 -4.34 -22.49
N ARG A 423 10.77 -3.53 -21.67
CA ARG A 423 9.42 -3.79 -21.18
C ARG A 423 8.46 -3.89 -22.37
N GLY A 424 7.45 -4.75 -22.24
CA GLY A 424 6.47 -4.98 -23.30
C GLY A 424 5.43 -5.99 -22.85
N ILE A 425 4.95 -6.80 -23.81
CA ILE A 425 3.76 -7.64 -23.65
C ILE A 425 3.93 -8.88 -22.76
N ASN A 426 5.13 -9.46 -22.66
CA ASN A 426 5.40 -10.59 -21.75
C ASN A 426 5.83 -10.11 -20.36
N ALA A 427 5.60 -10.95 -19.35
CA ALA A 427 5.86 -10.63 -17.96
C ALA A 427 7.31 -10.17 -17.73
N ARG A 428 7.50 -9.13 -16.91
CA ARG A 428 8.83 -8.56 -16.62
C ARG A 428 9.78 -9.61 -16.03
N VAL A 429 9.26 -10.44 -15.12
CA VAL A 429 9.97 -11.53 -14.46
C VAL A 429 10.32 -12.68 -15.39
N ASP A 430 9.45 -13.02 -16.36
CA ASP A 430 9.73 -14.02 -17.41
C ASP A 430 10.95 -13.63 -18.24
N LYS A 431 11.09 -12.35 -18.63
CA LYS A 431 12.30 -11.85 -19.32
C LYS A 431 13.59 -12.17 -18.56
N GLY A 432 13.52 -12.09 -17.23
CA GLY A 432 14.64 -12.43 -16.36
C GLY A 432 14.95 -13.93 -16.39
N GLU A 433 13.93 -14.77 -16.35
CA GLU A 433 14.08 -16.23 -16.50
C GLU A 433 14.69 -16.59 -17.85
N GLN A 434 14.17 -16.03 -18.96
CA GLN A 434 14.72 -16.30 -20.30
C GLN A 434 16.18 -15.86 -20.43
N ALA A 435 16.54 -14.72 -19.84
CA ALA A 435 17.94 -14.28 -19.78
C ALA A 435 18.80 -15.27 -18.98
N LEU A 436 18.32 -15.74 -17.83
CA LEU A 436 19.02 -16.71 -16.98
C LEU A 436 19.22 -18.05 -17.70
N LEU A 437 18.17 -18.57 -18.35
CA LEU A 437 18.23 -19.81 -19.14
C LEU A 437 19.22 -19.72 -20.31
N ALA A 438 19.39 -18.53 -20.90
CA ALA A 438 20.41 -18.26 -21.92
C ALA A 438 21.82 -18.04 -21.35
N GLY A 439 22.02 -18.17 -20.02
CA GLY A 439 23.31 -18.04 -19.35
C GLY A 439 23.68 -16.61 -18.92
N ALA A 440 22.74 -15.66 -18.94
CA ALA A 440 23.01 -14.31 -18.47
C ALA A 440 23.31 -14.31 -16.96
N VAL A 441 24.22 -13.44 -16.54
CA VAL A 441 24.50 -13.24 -15.10
C VAL A 441 23.61 -12.14 -14.50
N GLY A 442 23.01 -11.30 -15.34
CA GLY A 442 22.05 -10.29 -14.92
C GLY A 442 21.24 -9.69 -16.05
N MET A 443 20.26 -8.85 -15.69
CA MET A 443 19.39 -8.19 -16.66
C MET A 443 19.16 -6.71 -16.30
N VAL A 444 19.27 -5.83 -17.28
CA VAL A 444 18.68 -4.48 -17.19
C VAL A 444 17.38 -4.49 -17.95
N LEU A 445 16.27 -4.25 -17.26
CA LEU A 445 14.97 -4.06 -17.90
C LEU A 445 14.75 -2.56 -18.09
N ALA A 446 14.64 -2.11 -19.33
CA ALA A 446 14.34 -0.72 -19.65
C ALA A 446 12.85 -0.55 -19.98
N ASN A 447 12.21 0.49 -19.44
CA ASN A 447 10.87 0.87 -19.87
C ASN A 447 10.84 1.27 -21.35
N ASP A 448 9.74 0.92 -22.01
CA ASP A 448 9.35 1.50 -23.28
C ASP A 448 8.77 2.91 -23.08
N LYS A 449 8.54 3.62 -24.19
CA LYS A 449 8.04 5.00 -24.15
C LYS A 449 6.64 5.11 -23.50
N ALA A 450 5.78 4.12 -23.67
CA ALA A 450 4.42 4.17 -23.12
C ALA A 450 4.39 4.01 -21.59
N SER A 451 5.30 3.20 -21.04
CA SER A 451 5.45 3.02 -19.58
C SER A 451 6.10 4.20 -18.87
N GLY A 452 6.76 5.11 -19.60
CA GLY A 452 7.28 6.37 -19.06
C GLY A 452 8.31 6.18 -17.94
N ASN A 453 8.19 6.97 -16.88
CA ASN A 453 9.15 7.00 -15.77
C ASN A 453 8.79 6.10 -14.57
N GLU A 454 7.67 5.37 -14.61
CA GLU A 454 7.30 4.42 -13.57
C GLU A 454 8.21 3.19 -13.59
N ILE A 455 8.84 2.88 -12.46
CA ILE A 455 9.58 1.63 -12.26
C ILE A 455 8.91 0.80 -11.17
N LEU A 456 8.94 -0.53 -11.37
CA LEU A 456 8.39 -1.50 -10.43
C LEU A 456 9.50 -2.44 -9.99
N ALA A 457 9.58 -2.67 -8.67
CA ALA A 457 10.56 -3.56 -8.08
C ALA A 457 10.04 -5.00 -8.11
N ASP A 458 10.47 -5.79 -9.10
CA ASP A 458 10.06 -7.19 -9.22
C ASP A 458 11.10 -8.15 -8.59
N PRO A 459 10.66 -9.30 -8.03
CA PRO A 459 11.54 -10.29 -7.44
C PRO A 459 12.18 -11.18 -8.51
N HIS A 460 12.96 -10.62 -9.43
CA HIS A 460 13.62 -11.41 -10.49
C HIS A 460 14.47 -12.58 -9.94
N VAL A 461 14.59 -13.64 -10.74
CA VAL A 461 15.37 -14.86 -10.43
C VAL A 461 16.89 -14.68 -10.53
N LEU A 462 17.33 -13.73 -11.38
CA LEU A 462 18.73 -13.30 -11.52
C LEU A 462 18.90 -11.86 -11.05
N ALA A 463 20.15 -11.39 -10.95
CA ALA A 463 20.41 -10.00 -10.59
C ALA A 463 19.85 -9.08 -11.68
N ALA A 464 18.89 -8.24 -11.32
CA ALA A 464 18.21 -7.39 -12.29
C ALA A 464 17.95 -6.00 -11.74
N SER A 465 17.87 -5.02 -12.63
CA SER A 465 17.44 -3.66 -12.33
C SER A 465 16.49 -3.15 -13.40
N HIS A 466 15.33 -2.66 -12.98
CA HIS A 466 14.33 -2.04 -13.83
C HIS A 466 14.55 -0.52 -13.86
N VAL A 467 14.95 0.01 -15.01
CA VAL A 467 15.21 1.44 -15.21
C VAL A 467 14.08 2.11 -15.98
N ASN A 468 13.82 3.37 -15.66
CA ASN A 468 12.81 4.19 -16.34
C ASN A 468 13.16 4.45 -17.82
N PHE A 469 12.22 5.02 -18.59
CA PHE A 469 12.43 5.29 -20.01
C PHE A 469 13.67 6.18 -20.25
N THR A 470 13.81 7.27 -19.49
CA THR A 470 14.93 8.22 -19.60
C THR A 470 16.28 7.53 -19.41
N ASN A 471 16.44 6.75 -18.34
CA ASN A 471 17.66 5.99 -18.05
C ASN A 471 17.86 4.86 -19.06
N GLY A 472 16.79 4.22 -19.53
CA GLY A 472 16.84 3.21 -20.60
C GLY A 472 17.45 3.76 -21.88
N VAL A 473 17.03 4.96 -22.32
CA VAL A 473 17.65 5.66 -23.46
C VAL A 473 19.15 5.88 -23.23
N THR A 474 19.56 6.26 -22.01
CA THR A 474 20.98 6.40 -21.66
C THR A 474 21.73 5.07 -21.77
N VAL A 475 21.16 3.96 -21.30
CA VAL A 475 21.76 2.62 -21.42
C VAL A 475 21.95 2.23 -22.89
N PHE A 476 20.91 2.36 -23.72
CA PHE A 476 21.00 2.03 -25.14
C PHE A 476 21.99 2.92 -25.90
N SER A 477 22.06 4.21 -25.57
CA SER A 477 23.03 5.14 -26.13
C SER A 477 24.47 4.73 -25.79
N TYR A 478 24.73 4.38 -24.53
CA TYR A 478 26.04 3.89 -24.08
C TYR A 478 26.47 2.60 -24.79
N ILE A 479 25.55 1.63 -24.97
CA ILE A 479 25.85 0.39 -25.70
C ILE A 479 26.32 0.69 -27.12
N ASN A 480 25.69 1.65 -27.80
CA ASN A 480 26.05 2.03 -29.16
C ASN A 480 27.32 2.91 -29.24
N SER A 481 27.76 3.51 -28.14
CA SER A 481 28.93 4.42 -28.14
C SER A 481 30.28 3.71 -27.98
N THR A 482 30.31 2.41 -27.68
CA THR A 482 31.54 1.64 -27.48
C THR A 482 31.43 0.22 -28.02
N LYS A 483 32.56 -0.36 -28.45
CA LYS A 483 32.64 -1.77 -28.90
C LYS A 483 32.61 -2.77 -27.74
N PHE A 484 32.92 -2.34 -26.52
CA PHE A 484 33.01 -3.19 -25.33
C PHE A 484 32.19 -2.60 -24.18
N PRO A 485 30.86 -2.50 -24.32
CA PRO A 485 30.02 -1.97 -23.25
C PRO A 485 30.04 -2.93 -22.06
N VAL A 486 30.17 -2.37 -20.86
CA VAL A 486 30.18 -3.12 -19.61
C VAL A 486 29.32 -2.42 -18.57
N ALA A 487 28.76 -3.19 -17.63
CA ALA A 487 27.99 -2.64 -16.52
C ALA A 487 28.08 -3.52 -15.27
N TYR A 488 27.66 -2.96 -14.15
CA TYR A 488 27.45 -3.65 -12.89
C TYR A 488 26.07 -3.28 -12.32
N ILE A 489 25.36 -4.27 -11.75
CA ILE A 489 24.07 -4.06 -11.09
C ILE A 489 24.27 -4.21 -9.58
N THR A 490 23.93 -3.16 -8.84
CA THR A 490 23.99 -3.20 -7.37
C THR A 490 22.86 -4.04 -6.79
N HIS A 491 23.12 -4.71 -5.66
CA HIS A 491 22.06 -5.38 -4.91
C HIS A 491 21.03 -4.35 -4.39
N PRO A 492 19.72 -4.61 -4.50
CA PRO A 492 18.70 -3.69 -4.05
C PRO A 492 18.84 -3.35 -2.56
N LYS A 493 18.45 -2.13 -2.22
CA LYS A 493 18.36 -1.66 -0.83
C LYS A 493 17.04 -0.93 -0.64
N THR A 494 16.51 -0.93 0.57
CA THR A 494 15.34 -0.13 0.91
C THR A 494 15.75 1.32 1.13
N LYS A 495 15.10 2.23 0.43
CA LYS A 495 15.25 3.68 0.60
C LYS A 495 13.90 4.26 1.03
N LEU A 496 13.89 5.07 2.09
CA LEU A 496 12.69 5.72 2.63
C LEU A 496 12.79 7.23 2.44
N ASN A 497 11.66 7.91 2.63
CA ASN A 497 11.51 9.36 2.50
C ASN A 497 11.91 9.85 1.10
N THR A 498 11.57 9.07 0.08
CA THR A 498 11.80 9.46 -1.32
C THR A 498 10.83 10.57 -1.73
N LYS A 499 11.29 11.39 -2.68
CA LYS A 499 10.61 12.62 -3.10
C LYS A 499 10.71 12.75 -4.62
N PRO A 500 9.63 13.17 -5.30
CA PRO A 500 8.30 13.42 -4.73
C PRO A 500 7.55 12.12 -4.41
N ALA A 501 6.72 12.13 -3.35
CA ALA A 501 5.78 11.06 -3.07
C ALA A 501 4.48 11.59 -2.41
N PRO A 502 3.30 11.12 -2.82
CA PRO A 502 3.10 10.07 -3.80
C PRO A 502 3.09 10.59 -5.25
N VAL A 503 3.39 9.71 -6.19
CA VAL A 503 3.23 9.93 -7.64
C VAL A 503 2.19 8.93 -8.14
N MET A 504 1.34 9.33 -9.08
CA MET A 504 0.35 8.42 -9.67
C MET A 504 1.04 7.32 -10.48
N ALA A 505 0.66 6.07 -10.22
CA ALA A 505 1.16 4.92 -10.99
C ALA A 505 0.73 5.04 -12.46
N ALA A 506 1.62 4.67 -13.38
CA ALA A 506 1.34 4.70 -14.83
C ALA A 506 0.21 3.73 -15.18
N PHE A 507 0.26 2.52 -14.59
CA PHE A 507 -0.76 1.49 -14.83
C PHE A 507 -2.13 1.86 -14.23
N SER A 508 -2.20 2.77 -13.25
CA SER A 508 -3.48 3.10 -12.60
C SER A 508 -4.45 3.63 -13.65
N SER A 509 -5.55 2.90 -13.85
CA SER A 509 -6.59 3.30 -14.77
C SER A 509 -7.18 4.67 -14.42
N LYS A 510 -7.57 5.43 -15.46
CA LYS A 510 -7.94 6.84 -15.37
C LYS A 510 -9.34 7.10 -15.89
N GLY A 511 -9.97 8.14 -15.35
CA GLY A 511 -11.17 8.71 -15.95
C GLY A 511 -10.90 9.36 -17.33
N PRO A 512 -11.92 9.93 -17.97
CA PRO A 512 -13.29 10.08 -17.47
C PRO A 512 -14.04 8.74 -17.36
N ASN A 513 -15.13 8.75 -16.60
CA ASN A 513 -16.09 7.65 -16.57
C ASN A 513 -16.73 7.49 -17.95
N THR A 514 -16.60 6.31 -18.55
CA THR A 514 -17.07 6.01 -19.91
C THR A 514 -18.57 5.72 -20.00
N ILE A 515 -19.20 5.37 -18.88
CA ILE A 515 -20.64 5.12 -18.80
C ILE A 515 -21.35 6.44 -18.51
N ILE A 516 -21.01 7.11 -17.40
CA ILE A 516 -21.61 8.38 -16.98
C ILE A 516 -20.52 9.44 -16.75
N PRO A 517 -20.13 10.22 -17.78
CA PRO A 517 -19.07 11.22 -17.67
C PRO A 517 -19.33 12.33 -16.63
N GLU A 518 -20.58 12.54 -16.21
CA GLU A 518 -20.98 13.45 -15.12
C GLU A 518 -20.50 13.00 -13.73
N ILE A 519 -20.07 11.74 -13.57
CA ILE A 519 -19.53 11.20 -12.32
C ILE A 519 -18.01 11.03 -12.45
N LEU A 520 -17.25 11.75 -11.62
CA LEU A 520 -15.79 11.64 -11.61
C LEU A 520 -15.35 10.23 -11.18
N LYS A 521 -14.42 9.63 -11.94
CA LYS A 521 -13.68 8.42 -11.56
C LYS A 521 -12.18 8.56 -11.88
N PRO A 522 -11.29 7.92 -11.10
CA PRO A 522 -11.57 7.26 -9.82
C PRO A 522 -12.04 8.26 -8.74
N ASP A 523 -12.53 7.77 -7.61
CA ASP A 523 -13.02 8.63 -6.52
C ASP A 523 -11.88 9.18 -5.65
N ILE A 524 -10.87 8.36 -5.41
CA ILE A 524 -9.75 8.61 -4.49
C ILE A 524 -8.50 7.84 -4.99
N THR A 525 -7.32 8.18 -4.47
CA THR A 525 -6.10 7.35 -4.64
C THR A 525 -5.49 6.99 -3.29
N ALA A 526 -4.79 5.86 -3.25
CA ALA A 526 -4.09 5.35 -2.07
C ALA A 526 -2.81 4.57 -2.50
N PRO A 527 -1.91 4.23 -1.55
CA PRO A 527 -0.70 3.47 -1.88
C PRO A 527 -1.04 2.14 -2.56
N GLY A 528 -0.52 1.93 -3.78
CA GLY A 528 -0.76 0.73 -4.57
C GLY A 528 0.48 0.22 -5.31
N VAL A 529 1.65 0.81 -5.07
CA VAL A 529 2.93 0.39 -5.68
C VAL A 529 3.85 -0.17 -4.61
N SER A 530 4.43 -1.34 -4.87
CA SER A 530 5.40 -2.00 -4.01
C SER A 530 4.91 -2.21 -2.57
N VAL A 531 3.66 -2.65 -2.42
CA VAL A 531 3.01 -2.89 -1.13
C VAL A 531 3.41 -4.28 -0.62
N ILE A 532 3.96 -4.34 0.61
CA ILE A 532 4.32 -5.60 1.26
C ILE A 532 3.18 -6.05 2.18
N ALA A 533 2.60 -7.20 1.88
CA ALA A 533 1.54 -7.83 2.67
C ALA A 533 1.70 -9.36 2.69
N ALA A 534 0.81 -10.08 3.38
CA ALA A 534 0.87 -11.54 3.42
C ALA A 534 0.75 -12.11 2.01
N TYR A 535 1.38 -13.25 1.77
CA TYR A 535 1.27 -13.95 0.50
C TYR A 535 1.05 -15.44 0.76
N THR A 536 0.50 -16.13 -0.23
CA THR A 536 0.39 -17.59 -0.16
C THR A 536 1.77 -18.22 -0.17
N GLU A 537 1.93 -19.33 0.56
CA GLU A 537 3.12 -20.19 0.44
C GLU A 537 2.91 -21.33 -0.56
N ALA A 538 1.79 -21.30 -1.32
CA ALA A 538 1.54 -22.21 -2.44
C ALA A 538 2.28 -21.80 -3.72
N GLU A 539 2.49 -20.49 -3.94
CA GLU A 539 2.98 -19.91 -5.20
C GLU A 539 4.29 -19.12 -5.02
N GLY A 540 5.06 -19.00 -6.11
CA GLY A 540 6.27 -18.21 -6.15
C GLY A 540 6.02 -16.70 -6.18
N PRO A 541 6.95 -15.87 -5.66
CA PRO A 541 6.74 -14.43 -5.58
C PRO A 541 6.66 -13.70 -6.92
N THR A 542 7.03 -14.36 -8.02
CA THR A 542 6.84 -13.86 -9.39
C THR A 542 5.45 -14.17 -9.95
N ASN A 543 4.69 -15.04 -9.29
CA ASN A 543 3.43 -15.60 -9.79
C ASN A 543 3.61 -16.29 -11.17
N GLN A 544 4.70 -17.05 -11.31
CA GLN A 544 5.04 -17.78 -12.54
C GLN A 544 5.40 -19.21 -12.20
N ASP A 545 4.92 -20.16 -13.01
CA ASP A 545 5.12 -21.60 -12.79
C ASP A 545 6.58 -22.02 -12.60
N PHE A 546 7.54 -21.31 -13.23
CA PHE A 546 8.97 -21.60 -13.11
C PHE A 546 9.53 -21.27 -11.72
N ASP A 547 8.92 -20.36 -10.96
CA ASP A 547 9.45 -19.89 -9.70
C ASP A 547 9.03 -20.78 -8.52
N LYS A 548 9.99 -21.59 -8.06
CA LYS A 548 9.79 -22.51 -6.93
C LYS A 548 10.14 -21.91 -5.57
N ARG A 549 10.53 -20.63 -5.49
CA ARG A 549 10.78 -19.94 -4.20
C ARG A 549 9.45 -19.77 -3.46
N ARG A 550 9.45 -19.76 -2.13
CA ARG A 550 8.26 -19.50 -1.31
C ARG A 550 8.57 -18.46 -0.25
N ILE A 551 7.73 -17.44 -0.14
CA ILE A 551 7.86 -16.37 0.86
C ILE A 551 6.50 -16.07 1.49
N PRO A 552 6.44 -15.89 2.83
CA PRO A 552 5.18 -15.63 3.52
C PRO A 552 4.64 -14.21 3.33
N TYR A 553 5.46 -13.31 2.78
CA TYR A 553 5.13 -11.92 2.51
C TYR A 553 5.76 -11.49 1.19
N ASN A 554 4.99 -10.84 0.32
CA ASN A 554 5.43 -10.43 -1.01
C ASN A 554 5.13 -8.95 -1.26
N SER A 555 5.87 -8.35 -2.18
CA SER A 555 5.67 -6.97 -2.64
C SER A 555 4.93 -6.99 -3.98
N ILE A 556 3.70 -6.48 -4.00
CA ILE A 556 2.85 -6.45 -5.21
C ILE A 556 2.44 -5.01 -5.50
N SER A 557 2.24 -4.70 -6.78
CA SER A 557 1.76 -3.41 -7.26
C SER A 557 0.48 -3.58 -8.07
N GLY A 558 -0.49 -2.70 -7.84
CA GLY A 558 -1.79 -2.70 -8.51
C GLY A 558 -2.78 -1.78 -7.80
N THR A 559 -3.83 -1.37 -8.50
CA THR A 559 -5.02 -0.78 -7.85
C THR A 559 -5.70 -1.77 -6.91
N SER A 560 -5.47 -3.07 -7.12
CA SER A 560 -5.76 -4.15 -6.18
C SER A 560 -5.12 -3.99 -4.81
N MET A 561 -3.98 -3.30 -4.70
CA MET A 561 -3.31 -3.05 -3.42
C MET A 561 -3.75 -1.71 -2.82
N SER A 562 -4.20 -0.74 -3.62
CA SER A 562 -4.74 0.53 -3.11
C SER A 562 -6.18 0.40 -2.61
N CYS A 563 -7.01 -0.43 -3.26
CA CYS A 563 -8.36 -0.81 -2.81
C CYS A 563 -8.40 -1.21 -1.32
N PRO A 564 -7.65 -2.23 -0.85
CA PRO A 564 -7.69 -2.65 0.54
C PRO A 564 -7.13 -1.62 1.52
N HIS A 565 -6.29 -0.67 1.08
CA HIS A 565 -5.92 0.46 1.95
C HIS A 565 -7.16 1.32 2.28
N ILE A 566 -8.01 1.62 1.30
CA ILE A 566 -9.27 2.33 1.56
C ILE A 566 -10.24 1.45 2.35
N SER A 567 -10.34 0.16 2.07
CA SER A 567 -11.16 -0.78 2.86
C SER A 567 -10.75 -0.81 4.34
N GLY A 568 -9.45 -0.77 4.62
CA GLY A 568 -8.92 -0.66 5.97
C GLY A 568 -9.29 0.67 6.65
N ILE A 569 -9.25 1.81 5.95
CA ILE A 569 -9.70 3.11 6.47
C ILE A 569 -11.21 3.08 6.75
N VAL A 570 -11.99 2.52 5.83
CA VAL A 570 -13.45 2.36 5.99
C VAL A 570 -13.77 1.49 7.20
N GLY A 571 -13.00 0.43 7.47
CA GLY A 571 -13.14 -0.38 8.68
C GLY A 571 -12.99 0.45 9.96
N LEU A 572 -12.00 1.35 10.01
CA LEU A 572 -11.84 2.26 11.15
C LEU A 572 -12.98 3.28 11.27
N LEU A 573 -13.44 3.82 10.14
CA LEU A 573 -14.55 4.77 10.12
C LEU A 573 -15.87 4.10 10.55
N LYS A 574 -16.13 2.84 10.16
CA LYS A 574 -17.29 2.06 10.63
C LYS A 574 -17.20 1.75 12.12
N ALA A 575 -16.01 1.53 12.66
CA ALA A 575 -15.84 1.35 14.12
C ALA A 575 -16.15 2.64 14.92
N LEU A 576 -15.86 3.81 14.34
CA LEU A 576 -16.16 5.11 14.94
C LEU A 576 -17.60 5.55 14.74
N TYR A 577 -18.13 5.32 13.55
CA TYR A 577 -19.43 5.77 13.11
C TYR A 577 -20.24 4.61 12.49
N PRO A 578 -20.70 3.65 13.31
CA PRO A 578 -21.41 2.46 12.80
C PRO A 578 -22.64 2.80 11.96
N SER A 579 -23.31 3.91 12.28
CA SER A 579 -24.54 4.40 11.65
C SER A 579 -24.33 5.30 10.42
N TRP A 580 -23.09 5.63 10.06
CA TRP A 580 -22.87 6.39 8.83
C TRP A 580 -23.21 5.53 7.61
N SER A 581 -23.87 6.16 6.64
CA SER A 581 -24.17 5.54 5.35
C SER A 581 -22.87 5.29 4.56
N PRO A 582 -22.90 4.39 3.56
CA PRO A 582 -21.80 4.24 2.61
C PRO A 582 -21.42 5.56 1.93
N ALA A 583 -22.41 6.40 1.58
CA ALA A 583 -22.18 7.70 0.96
C ALA A 583 -21.48 8.71 1.90
N ALA A 584 -21.87 8.74 3.19
CA ALA A 584 -21.24 9.62 4.18
C ALA A 584 -19.76 9.24 4.41
N ILE A 585 -19.46 7.94 4.51
CA ILE A 585 -18.07 7.45 4.63
C ILE A 585 -17.26 7.77 3.38
N LYS A 586 -17.81 7.51 2.20
CA LYS A 586 -17.20 7.90 0.92
C LYS A 586 -16.91 9.41 0.87
N SER A 587 -17.89 10.23 1.27
CA SER A 587 -17.72 11.67 1.33
C SER A 587 -16.59 12.07 2.27
N ALA A 588 -16.53 11.53 3.48
CA ALA A 588 -15.49 11.87 4.45
C ALA A 588 -14.08 11.58 3.91
N ILE A 589 -13.90 10.46 3.22
CA ILE A 589 -12.63 10.08 2.60
C ILE A 589 -12.28 11.03 1.45
N MET A 590 -13.23 11.32 0.56
CA MET A 590 -13.01 12.16 -0.61
C MET A 590 -12.72 13.62 -0.22
N THR A 591 -13.56 14.22 0.63
CA THR A 591 -13.51 15.66 0.91
C THR A 591 -12.29 16.07 1.73
N THR A 592 -11.70 15.12 2.45
CA THR A 592 -10.55 15.35 3.31
C THR A 592 -9.22 14.91 2.69
N ALA A 593 -9.21 14.36 1.48
CA ALA A 593 -8.01 13.92 0.76
C ALA A 593 -6.99 15.07 0.56
N THR A 594 -5.78 14.77 0.10
CA THR A 594 -4.79 15.79 -0.33
C THR A 594 -4.46 15.67 -1.81
N THR A 595 -4.22 16.80 -2.49
CA THR A 595 -3.71 16.82 -3.87
C THR A 595 -2.24 17.23 -3.91
N LEU A 596 -1.55 17.14 -2.77
CA LEU A 596 -0.15 17.52 -2.61
C LEU A 596 0.69 16.31 -2.23
N ASP A 597 1.94 16.31 -2.69
CA ASP A 597 2.98 15.37 -2.29
C ASP A 597 3.67 15.80 -0.98
N ASN A 598 4.72 15.05 -0.61
CA ASN A 598 5.56 15.29 0.56
C ASN A 598 6.57 16.44 0.39
N ASP A 599 6.57 17.13 -0.75
CA ASP A 599 7.20 18.45 -0.97
C ASP A 599 6.17 19.60 -0.97
N ALA A 600 4.90 19.28 -0.65
CA ALA A 600 3.77 20.20 -0.71
C ALA A 600 3.50 20.74 -2.13
N GLU A 601 3.98 20.04 -3.15
CA GLU A 601 3.74 20.34 -4.55
C GLU A 601 2.58 19.50 -5.11
N PRO A 602 1.95 19.91 -6.22
CA PRO A 602 0.86 19.13 -6.83
C PRO A 602 1.30 17.71 -7.20
N LEU A 603 0.46 16.72 -6.91
CA LEU A 603 0.70 15.32 -7.31
C LEU A 603 1.08 15.21 -8.79
N LEU A 604 2.10 14.42 -9.07
CA LEU A 604 2.57 14.15 -10.42
C LEU A 604 2.02 12.84 -10.97
N ASN A 605 2.06 12.70 -12.30
CA ASN A 605 1.86 11.46 -13.01
C ASN A 605 3.21 10.79 -13.32
N ALA A 606 3.17 9.56 -13.86
CA ALA A 606 4.36 8.79 -14.20
C ALA A 606 5.23 9.36 -15.34
N THR A 607 4.88 10.51 -15.93
CA THR A 607 5.70 11.23 -16.90
C THR A 607 6.13 12.61 -16.37
N ASP A 608 6.15 12.77 -15.04
CA ASP A 608 6.52 14.01 -14.32
C ASP A 608 5.62 15.23 -14.62
N GLY A 609 4.46 15.01 -15.24
CA GLY A 609 3.44 16.03 -15.45
C GLY A 609 2.48 16.13 -14.26
N LYS A 610 1.82 17.28 -14.09
CA LYS A 610 0.80 17.45 -13.04
C LYS A 610 -0.34 16.44 -13.26
N ALA A 611 -0.62 15.62 -12.26
CA ALA A 611 -1.77 14.73 -12.27
C ALA A 611 -3.07 15.53 -12.18
N THR A 612 -4.15 14.95 -12.70
CA THR A 612 -5.47 15.57 -12.72
C THR A 612 -6.44 14.78 -11.85
N PRO A 613 -7.63 15.33 -11.54
CA PRO A 613 -8.72 14.57 -10.93
C PRO A 613 -9.10 13.28 -11.66
N PHE A 614 -8.84 13.14 -12.96
CA PHE A 614 -9.04 11.84 -13.64
C PHE A 614 -8.00 10.78 -13.27
N SER A 615 -6.88 11.18 -12.65
CA SER A 615 -5.89 10.26 -12.12
C SER A 615 -6.14 9.95 -10.64
N TYR A 616 -6.29 10.98 -9.79
CA TYR A 616 -6.37 10.81 -8.33
C TYR A 616 -7.76 10.98 -7.72
N GLY A 617 -8.79 11.27 -8.53
CA GLY A 617 -10.12 11.59 -8.03
C GLY A 617 -10.13 12.85 -7.17
N ALA A 618 -10.51 12.70 -5.91
CA ALA A 618 -10.44 13.77 -4.93
C ALA A 618 -9.01 14.03 -4.40
N GLY A 619 -8.09 13.06 -4.52
CA GLY A 619 -6.71 13.16 -4.05
C GLY A 619 -6.23 11.89 -3.34
N HIS A 620 -5.04 11.95 -2.73
CA HIS A 620 -4.50 10.90 -1.88
C HIS A 620 -5.20 10.88 -0.51
N ALA A 621 -5.59 9.69 -0.04
CA ALA A 621 -6.35 9.53 1.19
C ALA A 621 -5.59 10.04 2.44
N ARG A 622 -6.34 10.61 3.39
CA ARG A 622 -5.82 11.08 4.69
C ARG A 622 -6.68 10.51 5.83
N PRO A 623 -6.35 9.33 6.36
CA PRO A 623 -7.19 8.60 7.31
C PRO A 623 -7.58 9.42 8.55
N ASN A 624 -6.62 10.12 9.17
CA ASN A 624 -6.89 10.95 10.36
C ASN A 624 -7.80 12.14 10.06
N SER A 625 -7.72 12.73 8.87
CA SER A 625 -8.61 13.82 8.47
C SER A 625 -10.01 13.30 8.16
N ALA A 626 -10.13 12.11 7.56
CA ALA A 626 -11.42 11.49 7.24
C ALA A 626 -12.23 11.11 8.49
N MET A 627 -11.58 10.94 9.66
CA MET A 627 -12.25 10.70 10.94
C MET A 627 -13.07 11.92 11.43
N ASP A 628 -12.68 13.14 11.08
CA ASP A 628 -13.34 14.39 11.52
C ASP A 628 -13.51 15.32 10.30
N PRO A 629 -14.41 14.99 9.35
CA PRO A 629 -14.54 15.74 8.11
C PRO A 629 -15.32 17.05 8.28
N GLY A 630 -16.01 17.25 9.41
CA GLY A 630 -16.94 18.36 9.64
C GLY A 630 -18.27 18.20 8.91
N LEU A 631 -18.25 18.15 7.58
CA LEU A 631 -19.43 17.95 6.72
C LEU A 631 -19.28 16.77 5.78
N VAL A 632 -20.40 16.15 5.43
CA VAL A 632 -20.49 15.07 4.42
C VAL A 632 -21.58 15.34 3.39
N TYR A 633 -21.35 14.88 2.16
CA TYR A 633 -22.37 14.72 1.12
C TYR A 633 -23.01 13.34 1.30
N ASP A 634 -24.05 13.29 2.13
CA ASP A 634 -24.81 12.06 2.36
C ASP A 634 -25.73 11.77 1.15
N SER A 635 -26.04 10.50 0.89
CA SER A 635 -26.97 10.07 -0.16
C SER A 635 -27.71 8.84 0.30
N THR A 636 -28.99 8.78 -0.03
CA THR A 636 -29.88 7.65 0.25
C THR A 636 -29.96 6.72 -0.95
N ILE A 637 -30.49 5.52 -0.75
CA ILE A 637 -30.82 4.60 -1.85
C ILE A 637 -31.78 5.24 -2.85
N ASN A 638 -32.74 6.03 -2.38
CA ASN A 638 -33.65 6.76 -3.25
C ASN A 638 -32.93 7.77 -4.15
N ASP A 639 -31.81 8.37 -3.70
CA ASP A 639 -31.01 9.24 -4.56
C ASP A 639 -30.35 8.47 -5.71
N TYR A 640 -29.91 7.23 -5.45
CA TYR A 640 -29.39 6.34 -6.50
C TYR A 640 -30.50 5.84 -7.44
N LEU A 641 -31.68 5.49 -6.91
CA LEU A 641 -32.83 5.12 -7.75
C LEU A 641 -33.28 6.29 -8.63
N ASN A 642 -33.31 7.51 -8.10
CA ASN A 642 -33.55 8.75 -8.87
C ASN A 642 -32.51 8.97 -9.96
N PHE A 643 -31.24 8.68 -9.65
CA PHE A 643 -30.15 8.76 -10.60
C PHE A 643 -30.34 7.74 -11.73
N LEU A 644 -30.68 6.48 -11.43
CA LEU A 644 -31.01 5.47 -12.43
C LEU A 644 -32.23 5.90 -13.29
N CYS A 645 -33.29 6.43 -12.69
CA CYS A 645 -34.41 6.99 -13.45
C CYS A 645 -33.97 8.07 -14.45
N ALA A 646 -33.02 8.94 -14.06
CA ALA A 646 -32.51 10.00 -14.94
C ALA A 646 -31.62 9.48 -16.08
N LEU A 647 -31.08 8.27 -15.96
CA LEU A 647 -30.35 7.58 -17.03
C LEU A 647 -31.27 6.90 -18.05
N GLY A 648 -32.58 6.82 -17.76
CA GLY A 648 -33.57 6.21 -18.65
C GLY A 648 -33.94 4.77 -18.30
N TYR A 649 -33.46 4.23 -17.17
CA TYR A 649 -33.94 2.94 -16.67
C TYR A 649 -35.45 2.99 -16.38
N ASN A 650 -36.18 1.95 -16.77
CA ASN A 650 -37.63 1.91 -16.67
C ASN A 650 -38.07 1.85 -15.20
N GLY A 651 -39.04 2.67 -14.81
CA GLY A 651 -39.58 2.68 -13.44
C GLY A 651 -40.11 1.32 -12.96
N THR A 652 -40.58 0.47 -13.87
CA THR A 652 -40.97 -0.92 -13.56
C THR A 652 -39.76 -1.78 -13.22
N GLN A 653 -38.65 -1.64 -13.96
CA GLN A 653 -37.40 -2.35 -13.67
C GLN A 653 -36.81 -1.86 -12.34
N ILE A 654 -36.81 -0.56 -12.10
CA ILE A 654 -36.33 0.05 -10.86
C ILE A 654 -37.17 -0.41 -9.65
N SER A 655 -38.48 -0.54 -9.81
CA SER A 655 -39.36 -1.06 -8.75
C SER A 655 -39.08 -2.52 -8.41
N ILE A 656 -38.63 -3.33 -9.37
CA ILE A 656 -38.23 -4.73 -9.12
C ILE A 656 -36.82 -4.79 -8.51
N PHE A 657 -35.94 -3.89 -8.95
CA PHE A 657 -34.55 -3.79 -8.49
C PHE A 657 -34.44 -3.28 -7.04
N SER A 658 -35.46 -2.58 -6.55
CA SER A 658 -35.53 -2.10 -5.17
C SER A 658 -36.39 -3.03 -4.30
N GLU A 659 -36.06 -3.12 -3.00
CA GLU A 659 -36.84 -3.89 -2.02
C GLU A 659 -38.26 -3.35 -1.78
N SER A 660 -38.62 -2.20 -2.38
CA SER A 660 -39.91 -1.55 -2.20
C SER A 660 -40.34 -0.84 -3.49
N PRO A 661 -41.65 -0.78 -3.81
CA PRO A 661 -42.13 -0.11 -5.02
C PRO A 661 -41.60 1.32 -5.15
N TYR A 662 -41.05 1.67 -6.31
CA TYR A 662 -40.39 2.95 -6.54
C TYR A 662 -40.90 3.67 -7.80
N ASN A 663 -41.41 4.88 -7.62
CA ASN A 663 -41.89 5.71 -8.73
C ASN A 663 -40.84 6.74 -9.13
N CYS A 664 -40.35 6.65 -10.37
CA CYS A 664 -39.40 7.62 -10.90
C CYS A 664 -39.96 9.05 -10.87
N PRO A 665 -39.17 10.03 -10.40
CA PRO A 665 -39.59 11.43 -10.41
C PRO A 665 -39.67 11.95 -11.85
N LYS A 666 -40.60 12.87 -12.10
CA LYS A 666 -40.82 13.44 -13.45
C LYS A 666 -39.61 14.20 -14.01
N LYS A 667 -38.74 14.73 -13.15
CA LYS A 667 -37.53 15.47 -13.53
C LYS A 667 -36.42 15.24 -12.51
N PHE A 668 -35.40 14.50 -12.89
CA PHE A 668 -34.14 14.40 -12.15
C PHE A 668 -32.97 14.55 -13.12
N SER A 669 -31.90 15.20 -12.68
CA SER A 669 -30.70 15.39 -13.49
C SER A 669 -29.57 14.62 -12.85
N VAL A 670 -28.86 13.82 -13.64
CA VAL A 670 -27.63 13.12 -13.22
C VAL A 670 -26.62 14.04 -12.54
N LEU A 671 -26.51 15.29 -12.99
CA LEU A 671 -25.62 16.30 -12.38
C LEU A 671 -25.97 16.64 -10.92
N ASN A 672 -27.21 16.40 -10.49
CA ASN A 672 -27.71 16.72 -9.15
C ASN A 672 -27.61 15.55 -8.16
N LEU A 673 -27.05 14.39 -8.54
CA LEU A 673 -26.68 13.37 -7.56
C LEU A 673 -25.79 14.04 -6.50
N ASN A 674 -26.08 13.80 -5.21
CA ASN A 674 -25.40 14.49 -4.11
C ASN A 674 -23.99 13.93 -3.87
N TYR A 675 -23.11 14.13 -4.85
CA TYR A 675 -21.80 13.51 -4.93
C TYR A 675 -20.69 14.48 -4.46
N PRO A 676 -19.61 13.99 -3.81
CA PRO A 676 -18.51 14.82 -3.32
C PRO A 676 -17.63 15.48 -4.40
N SER A 677 -18.02 15.40 -5.68
CA SER A 677 -17.37 16.06 -6.82
C SER A 677 -18.42 16.62 -7.78
N ILE A 678 -17.99 17.50 -8.69
CA ILE A 678 -18.84 18.06 -9.73
C ILE A 678 -18.12 17.90 -11.08
N THR A 679 -18.67 17.06 -11.96
CA THR A 679 -18.18 16.92 -13.33
C THR A 679 -19.25 17.39 -14.32
N VAL A 680 -18.88 18.26 -15.24
CA VAL A 680 -19.73 18.77 -16.32
C VAL A 680 -19.03 18.50 -17.66
N PRO A 681 -19.31 17.35 -18.31
CA PRO A 681 -18.63 16.93 -19.54
C PRO A 681 -19.00 17.79 -20.76
N HIS A 682 -20.15 18.45 -20.72
CA HIS A 682 -20.67 19.27 -21.82
C HIS A 682 -21.26 20.59 -21.28
N LEU A 683 -20.43 21.63 -21.20
CA LEU A 683 -20.87 22.97 -20.79
C LEU A 683 -21.03 23.90 -22.01
N SER A 684 -22.26 24.17 -22.45
CA SER A 684 -22.52 25.09 -23.56
C SER A 684 -22.43 26.57 -23.16
N ARG A 685 -23.17 26.99 -22.13
CA ARG A 685 -23.18 28.40 -21.66
C ARG A 685 -23.12 28.48 -20.15
N SER A 686 -24.08 27.85 -19.48
CA SER A 686 -24.12 27.77 -18.03
C SER A 686 -24.92 26.56 -17.58
N VAL A 687 -24.54 26.00 -16.43
CA VAL A 687 -25.29 24.95 -15.74
C VAL A 687 -25.39 25.27 -14.26
N LYS A 688 -26.48 24.86 -13.62
CA LYS A 688 -26.68 24.95 -12.17
C LYS A 688 -26.78 23.56 -11.58
N VAL A 689 -25.98 23.32 -10.56
CA VAL A 689 -25.87 22.04 -9.86
C VAL A 689 -26.26 22.24 -8.40
N LYS A 690 -27.13 21.38 -7.86
CA LYS A 690 -27.51 21.39 -6.44
C LYS A 690 -26.69 20.35 -5.67
N ARG A 691 -26.29 20.71 -4.45
CA ARG A 691 -25.71 19.80 -3.46
C ARG A 691 -26.33 20.06 -2.09
N THR A 692 -26.29 19.05 -1.22
CA THR A 692 -26.69 19.12 0.18
C THR A 692 -25.54 18.63 1.05
N LEU A 693 -25.21 19.39 2.08
CA LEU A 693 -24.22 19.02 3.09
C LEU A 693 -24.93 18.73 4.41
N LYS A 694 -24.49 17.67 5.06
CA LYS A 694 -24.91 17.26 6.40
C LYS A 694 -23.79 17.53 7.38
N ASN A 695 -24.09 18.20 8.48
CA ASN A 695 -23.12 18.41 9.55
C ASN A 695 -22.93 17.13 10.37
N VAL A 696 -21.68 16.69 10.50
CA VAL A 696 -21.30 15.54 11.34
C VAL A 696 -20.35 15.93 12.47
N GLY A 697 -20.01 17.22 12.57
CA GLY A 697 -19.21 17.79 13.65
C GLY A 697 -20.03 18.70 14.58
N PRO A 698 -19.37 19.36 15.54
CA PRO A 698 -19.99 20.38 16.38
C PRO A 698 -20.63 21.53 15.56
N PRO A 699 -21.51 22.34 16.16
CA PRO A 699 -22.07 23.52 15.50
C PRO A 699 -20.97 24.44 14.96
N ALA A 700 -21.10 24.86 13.69
CA ALA A 700 -20.09 25.64 12.99
C ALA A 700 -20.68 26.39 11.80
N THR A 701 -19.98 27.45 11.38
CA THR A 701 -20.30 28.24 10.19
C THR A 701 -19.21 28.05 9.15
N TYR A 702 -19.61 27.58 7.97
CA TYR A 702 -18.71 27.30 6.86
C TYR A 702 -18.82 28.39 5.79
N ILE A 703 -17.67 28.83 5.29
CA ILE A 703 -17.54 29.78 4.18
C ILE A 703 -17.00 29.02 2.97
N VAL A 704 -17.57 29.28 1.79
CA VAL A 704 -17.12 28.65 0.56
C VAL A 704 -15.97 29.40 -0.08
N HIS A 705 -14.95 28.66 -0.50
CA HIS A 705 -13.84 29.11 -1.32
C HIS A 705 -13.84 28.35 -2.64
N VAL A 706 -13.58 29.04 -3.75
CA VAL A 706 -13.61 28.44 -5.07
C VAL A 706 -12.36 28.79 -5.86
N GLN A 707 -11.73 27.75 -6.43
CA GLN A 707 -10.71 27.88 -7.43
C GLN A 707 -11.35 27.59 -8.80
N ASN A 708 -11.47 28.64 -9.61
CA ASN A 708 -12.09 28.54 -10.93
C ASN A 708 -11.23 27.70 -11.89
N PRO A 709 -11.83 26.75 -12.63
CA PRO A 709 -11.19 26.15 -13.80
C PRO A 709 -10.86 27.22 -14.85
N ILE A 710 -9.81 26.97 -15.65
CA ILE A 710 -9.42 27.85 -16.76
C ILE A 710 -10.63 28.04 -17.68
N GLY A 711 -10.95 29.29 -18.03
CA GLY A 711 -12.07 29.59 -18.92
C GLY A 711 -13.47 29.49 -18.30
N ILE A 712 -13.61 29.08 -17.04
CA ILE A 712 -14.91 28.93 -16.35
C ILE A 712 -15.02 29.91 -15.19
N THR A 713 -16.23 30.44 -14.95
CA THR A 713 -16.57 31.16 -13.72
C THR A 713 -17.50 30.30 -12.89
N ILE A 714 -17.23 30.18 -11.59
CA ILE A 714 -18.06 29.47 -10.65
C ILE A 714 -18.61 30.45 -9.60
N SER A 715 -19.92 30.36 -9.33
CA SER A 715 -20.56 31.05 -8.23
C SER A 715 -21.39 30.08 -7.38
N VAL A 716 -21.43 30.33 -6.06
CA VAL A 716 -22.09 29.45 -5.08
C VAL A 716 -23.09 30.25 -4.28
N ASN A 717 -24.31 29.74 -4.12
CA ASN A 717 -25.39 30.38 -3.36
C ASN A 717 -26.14 29.37 -2.46
N PRO A 718 -26.23 29.61 -1.13
CA PRO A 718 -25.55 30.68 -0.38
C PRO A 718 -24.02 30.46 -0.34
N SER A 719 -23.26 31.52 -0.04
CA SER A 719 -21.79 31.43 0.14
C SER A 719 -21.37 31.10 1.58
N ILE A 720 -22.32 31.09 2.51
CA ILE A 720 -22.15 30.79 3.93
C ILE A 720 -23.22 29.78 4.34
N LEU A 721 -22.82 28.75 5.08
CA LEU A 721 -23.72 27.76 5.68
C LEU A 721 -23.49 27.70 7.18
N GLU A 722 -24.50 28.06 7.96
CA GLU A 722 -24.51 27.94 9.42
C GLU A 722 -25.25 26.65 9.83
N PHE A 723 -24.59 25.81 10.62
CA PHE A 723 -25.15 24.60 11.21
C PHE A 723 -25.17 24.72 12.73
N LYS A 724 -26.33 24.49 13.33
CA LYS A 724 -26.60 24.67 14.77
C LYS A 724 -26.51 23.39 15.56
N HIS A 725 -26.62 22.23 14.91
CA HIS A 725 -26.54 20.92 15.57
C HIS A 725 -25.99 19.84 14.60
N VAL A 726 -25.55 18.72 15.18
CA VAL A 726 -25.14 17.53 14.43
C VAL A 726 -26.36 16.96 13.70
N GLY A 727 -26.18 16.54 12.45
CA GLY A 727 -27.22 15.98 11.59
C GLY A 727 -28.03 17.00 10.81
N GLU A 728 -27.87 18.31 11.07
CA GLU A 728 -28.53 19.35 10.27
C GLU A 728 -28.03 19.32 8.82
N GLU A 729 -28.96 19.45 7.87
CA GLU A 729 -28.67 19.48 6.44
C GLU A 729 -28.94 20.86 5.84
N LYS A 730 -28.04 21.31 4.96
CA LYS A 730 -28.21 22.54 4.18
C LYS A 730 -27.87 22.30 2.72
N SER A 731 -28.71 22.82 1.83
CA SER A 731 -28.45 22.80 0.39
C SER A 731 -27.82 24.09 -0.10
N PHE A 732 -26.99 23.97 -1.14
CA PHE A 732 -26.46 25.09 -1.90
C PHE A 732 -26.50 24.79 -3.41
N LYS A 733 -26.37 25.85 -4.21
CA LYS A 733 -26.34 25.77 -5.68
C LYS A 733 -25.00 26.28 -6.19
N VAL A 734 -24.38 25.52 -7.09
CA VAL A 734 -23.17 25.89 -7.83
C VAL A 734 -23.57 26.23 -9.26
N THR A 735 -23.27 27.45 -9.70
CA THR A 735 -23.48 27.88 -11.09
C THR A 735 -22.13 27.93 -11.79
N LEU A 736 -21.98 27.18 -12.88
CA LEU A 736 -20.80 27.22 -13.73
C LEU A 736 -21.16 27.98 -15.02
N VAL A 737 -20.29 28.88 -15.45
CA VAL A 737 -20.49 29.71 -16.66
C VAL A 737 -19.23 29.69 -17.51
N ALA A 738 -19.36 29.35 -18.78
CA ALA A 738 -18.27 29.43 -19.75
C ALA A 738 -17.93 30.89 -20.09
N LYS A 739 -16.65 31.28 -20.00
CA LYS A 739 -16.18 32.61 -20.40
C LYS A 739 -16.02 32.67 -21.92
N LYS A 740 -16.77 33.58 -22.55
CA LYS A 740 -16.74 33.78 -24.00
C LYS A 740 -15.30 34.00 -24.50
N GLY A 741 -14.86 33.22 -25.48
CA GLY A 741 -13.53 33.32 -26.11
C GLY A 741 -12.33 32.90 -25.25
N LYS A 742 -12.56 32.27 -24.08
CA LYS A 742 -11.49 31.80 -23.17
C LYS A 742 -11.61 30.31 -22.80
N THR A 743 -12.50 29.58 -23.45
CA THR A 743 -12.72 28.15 -23.25
C THR A 743 -11.74 27.31 -24.07
N THR A 744 -11.49 26.09 -23.60
CA THR A 744 -10.69 25.09 -24.32
C THR A 744 -11.57 23.87 -24.62
N ASN A 745 -11.31 23.16 -25.72
CA ASN A 745 -11.99 21.91 -26.05
C ASN A 745 -11.57 20.73 -25.15
N ASN A 746 -10.63 20.94 -24.23
CA ASN A 746 -10.17 19.95 -23.26
C ASN A 746 -10.86 20.14 -21.90
N TYR A 747 -10.80 19.10 -21.07
CA TYR A 747 -11.20 19.20 -19.68
C TYR A 747 -10.31 20.19 -18.91
N VAL A 748 -10.94 21.01 -18.09
CA VAL A 748 -10.32 21.96 -17.18
C VAL A 748 -10.75 21.66 -15.75
N PHE A 749 -9.87 21.96 -14.79
CA PHE A 749 -10.00 21.51 -13.41
C PHE A 749 -10.01 22.69 -12.44
N GLY A 750 -10.84 22.58 -11.41
CA GLY A 750 -10.94 23.52 -10.31
C GLY A 750 -11.37 22.81 -9.03
N LYS A 751 -11.70 23.58 -7.99
CA LYS A 751 -12.18 23.01 -6.73
C LYS A 751 -13.10 23.98 -5.99
N LEU A 752 -13.98 23.41 -5.17
CA LEU A 752 -14.81 24.10 -4.19
C LEU A 752 -14.41 23.59 -2.81
N THR A 753 -14.32 24.47 -1.81
CA THR A 753 -13.98 24.09 -0.43
C THR A 753 -14.83 24.86 0.55
N TRP A 754 -15.59 24.15 1.38
CA TRP A 754 -16.23 24.73 2.56
C TRP A 754 -15.26 24.66 3.73
N SER A 755 -15.08 25.78 4.44
CA SER A 755 -14.18 25.86 5.59
C SER A 755 -14.80 26.64 6.76
N ASP A 756 -14.66 26.11 7.96
CA ASP A 756 -14.91 26.78 9.24
C ASP A 756 -13.58 27.19 9.92
N SER A 757 -12.48 27.23 9.16
CA SER A 757 -11.08 27.41 9.60
C SER A 757 -10.43 26.20 10.27
N LYS A 758 -11.17 25.12 10.59
CA LYS A 758 -10.64 23.87 11.15
C LYS A 758 -10.76 22.72 10.14
N HIS A 759 -11.94 22.56 9.58
CA HIS A 759 -12.29 21.54 8.60
C HIS A 759 -12.24 22.13 7.19
N TYR A 760 -11.78 21.34 6.22
CA TYR A 760 -11.67 21.73 4.82
C TYR A 760 -12.37 20.69 3.96
N VAL A 761 -13.63 20.94 3.63
CA VAL A 761 -14.49 20.02 2.88
C VAL A 761 -14.33 20.32 1.40
N ARG A 762 -13.36 19.67 0.74
CA ARG A 762 -12.97 19.95 -0.65
C ARG A 762 -13.68 19.05 -1.65
N SER A 763 -14.23 19.63 -2.70
CA SER A 763 -14.77 18.91 -3.87
C SER A 763 -14.03 19.31 -5.14
N PRO A 764 -13.48 18.37 -5.93
CA PRO A 764 -12.93 18.67 -7.24
C PRO A 764 -14.06 19.06 -8.21
N ILE A 765 -13.75 19.97 -9.12
CA ILE A 765 -14.64 20.42 -10.19
C ILE A 765 -13.96 20.16 -11.52
N VAL A 766 -14.63 19.43 -12.41
CA VAL A 766 -14.12 19.03 -13.72
C VAL A 766 -15.11 19.50 -14.78
N VAL A 767 -14.64 20.23 -15.78
CA VAL A 767 -15.52 20.84 -16.80
C VAL A 767 -14.90 20.71 -18.18
N LYS A 768 -15.71 20.38 -19.18
CA LYS A 768 -15.34 20.55 -20.59
C LYS A 768 -16.38 21.45 -21.26
N ALA A 769 -15.92 22.60 -21.75
CA ALA A 769 -16.76 23.55 -22.44
C ALA A 769 -16.85 23.21 -23.94
N LEU A 770 -17.99 23.56 -24.56
CA LEU A 770 -18.23 23.41 -26.00
C LEU A 770 -17.82 24.65 -26.78
#